data_AF-A0A421DJK8-F1
#
_entry.id   AF-A0A421DJK8-F1
#
_cell.length_a   1.000
_cell.length_b   1.000
_cell.length_c   1.000
_cell.angle_alpha   90.00
_cell.angle_beta   90.00
_cell.angle_gamma   90.00
#
_symmetry.space_group_name_H-M   'P 1'
#
loop_
_entity.id
_entity.type
_entity.pdbx_description
1 polymer ?
#
loop_
_entity_poly.entity_id
_entity_poly.type
_entity_poly.pdbx_seq_one_letter_code
_entity_poly.pdbx_strand_id
1 'polypeptide(L)'
;MKTFTLQDAGDICRLMTGRLMQSVNDGMTPWRQDIIRHGIPVHALSGHLFTGVNVLLLWQAALRFGLTSNRWLTGDDLRSMGGKVKQGHSPTTAVRYKPTLSLFRIINIEQCEGLPMELQAGWPWPSSPIPGLERVGEWQAASQVPILFRAQYPAVYLPESDRIELPGSDPDSLAALLIRATGHSARLGRFDVTNDLPEMNESLIADVGRAFLSALAGLHLAGEPMWNGELGSDPWLLFKSASDAGKAVGWLEAQRQAGLQSSEIQRWQQYAGHLMAEHYGQPLDDTTLVCESVVRQHLRYKISPRNAVNALARLYDWPRSDMPSALFTPELGDVADALACFSLTPGSLPIHRVENDVDDSEASSEVPELERSLLLPPSVESLSSTAANDEDDDPDDPGNLAVLPWVTNRGHRNPHRATFLSQFREIAPYENRWTVFSDFIHMAAAALHNRCHFIQEIEDDYMRRIRRYEKADQHRFQVLFNTLVEGMEFSAADFLGSVFMELELGDQCRGQYFTPYSVGYMMAKLQLADGLPTLTSGERDFITVSDPACGAGGLVVAMAQAMLEAGFNPQKQMMAVCVDIDPVAAMMAYVQLALYGIPAMVIVGNSLSMEYRQTWRTPFWFMFGWERKWALEQERQMRQNVA
;
A
#
# COMPACT_ATOMS: atom_id res chain seq x y z
N MET A 1 42.27 -47.89 -16.39
CA MET A 1 40.97 -47.19 -16.28
C MET A 1 41.28 -45.73 -15.98
N LYS A 2 40.98 -44.77 -16.87
CA LYS A 2 41.46 -43.37 -16.72
C LYS A 2 40.70 -42.66 -15.59
N THR A 3 41.42 -42.27 -14.54
CA THR A 3 40.94 -41.36 -13.49
C THR A 3 40.87 -39.94 -14.03
N PHE A 4 39.69 -39.51 -14.46
CA PHE A 4 39.44 -38.10 -14.79
C PHE A 4 39.30 -37.28 -13.51
N THR A 5 40.34 -36.53 -13.16
CA THR A 5 40.24 -35.43 -12.20
C THR A 5 39.50 -34.28 -12.87
N LEU A 6 38.20 -34.14 -12.59
CA LEU A 6 37.36 -33.01 -13.01
C LEU A 6 37.86 -31.73 -12.32
N GLN A 7 38.82 -31.04 -12.95
CA GLN A 7 39.47 -29.84 -12.39
C GLN A 7 38.87 -28.53 -12.90
N ASP A 8 38.14 -28.56 -14.03
CA ASP A 8 37.51 -27.38 -14.63
C ASP A 8 35.97 -27.43 -14.55
N ALA A 9 35.36 -26.26 -14.42
CA ALA A 9 33.91 -26.07 -14.38
C ALA A 9 33.25 -26.52 -15.71
N GLY A 10 33.94 -26.36 -16.84
CA GLY A 10 33.47 -26.84 -18.14
C GLY A 10 33.29 -28.36 -18.22
N ASP A 11 34.16 -29.13 -17.56
CA ASP A 11 34.04 -30.61 -17.50
C ASP A 11 32.90 -31.06 -16.58
N ILE A 12 32.74 -30.40 -15.43
CA ILE A 12 31.60 -30.63 -14.53
C ILE A 12 30.29 -30.35 -15.26
N CYS A 13 30.22 -29.24 -16.01
CA CYS A 13 29.07 -28.86 -16.80
C CYS A 13 28.76 -29.90 -17.89
N ARG A 14 29.74 -30.25 -18.74
CA ARG A 14 29.61 -31.31 -19.75
C ARG A 14 29.12 -32.64 -19.16
N LEU A 15 29.67 -33.06 -18.02
CA LEU A 15 29.29 -34.32 -17.36
C LEU A 15 27.84 -34.30 -16.87
N MET A 16 27.39 -33.22 -16.25
CA MET A 16 26.02 -33.11 -15.73
C MET A 16 24.98 -32.93 -16.85
N THR A 17 25.28 -32.08 -17.85
CA THR A 17 24.43 -31.90 -19.05
C THR A 17 24.33 -33.21 -19.83
N GLY A 18 25.43 -33.91 -20.06
CA GLY A 18 25.41 -35.24 -20.71
C GLY A 18 24.62 -36.29 -19.93
N ARG A 19 24.69 -36.28 -18.58
CA ARG A 19 23.88 -37.16 -17.72
C ARG A 19 22.38 -36.90 -17.88
N LEU A 20 21.95 -35.63 -17.94
CA LEU A 20 20.55 -35.27 -18.15
C LEU A 20 20.09 -35.62 -19.57
N MET A 21 20.92 -35.31 -20.58
CA MET A 21 20.59 -35.57 -21.98
C MET A 21 20.54 -37.04 -22.37
N GLN A 22 21.26 -37.91 -21.67
CA GLN A 22 21.04 -39.35 -21.83
C GLN A 22 19.58 -39.71 -21.55
N SER A 23 19.01 -39.24 -20.43
CA SER A 23 17.60 -39.52 -20.13
C SER A 23 16.63 -38.83 -21.10
N VAL A 24 16.93 -37.62 -21.59
CA VAL A 24 16.11 -36.96 -22.63
C VAL A 24 16.08 -37.81 -23.91
N ASN A 25 17.24 -38.30 -24.35
CA ASN A 25 17.36 -39.16 -25.54
C ASN A 25 16.68 -40.53 -25.34
N ASP A 26 16.66 -41.06 -24.12
CA ASP A 26 15.92 -42.26 -23.73
C ASP A 26 14.39 -42.00 -23.59
N GLY A 27 13.88 -40.83 -24.01
CA GLY A 27 12.47 -40.42 -23.94
C GLY A 27 12.02 -39.90 -22.56
N MET A 28 12.91 -39.91 -21.56
CA MET A 28 12.64 -39.61 -20.16
C MET A 28 13.14 -38.21 -19.78
N THR A 29 12.49 -37.16 -20.31
CA THR A 29 12.78 -35.76 -19.95
C THR A 29 12.30 -35.46 -18.53
N PRO A 30 13.16 -35.29 -17.50
CA PRO A 30 12.75 -35.38 -16.09
C PRO A 30 11.71 -34.34 -15.66
N TRP A 31 11.80 -33.12 -16.18
CA TRP A 31 10.90 -32.02 -15.86
C TRP A 31 9.56 -32.07 -16.63
N ARG A 32 9.36 -33.08 -17.48
CA ARG A 32 8.07 -33.38 -18.15
C ARG A 32 7.33 -34.58 -17.56
N GLN A 33 7.92 -35.25 -16.57
CA GLN A 33 7.33 -36.45 -15.97
C GLN A 33 6.51 -36.11 -14.72
N ASP A 34 5.65 -37.04 -14.30
CA ASP A 34 4.82 -36.93 -13.09
C ASP A 34 5.59 -36.70 -11.78
N ILE A 35 6.90 -36.90 -11.78
CA ILE A 35 7.76 -36.62 -10.61
C ILE A 35 7.66 -35.18 -10.10
N ILE A 36 7.35 -34.22 -10.99
CA ILE A 36 7.16 -32.81 -10.64
C ILE A 36 6.00 -32.61 -9.65
N ARG A 37 5.02 -33.51 -9.62
CA ARG A 37 3.85 -33.45 -8.71
C ARG A 37 4.26 -33.57 -7.23
N HIS A 38 5.44 -34.14 -6.95
CA HIS A 38 6.03 -34.19 -5.61
C HIS A 38 6.67 -32.86 -5.18
N GLY A 39 6.67 -31.85 -6.06
CA GLY A 39 7.17 -30.50 -5.81
C GLY A 39 8.64 -30.32 -6.16
N ILE A 40 9.11 -29.08 -5.98
CA ILE A 40 10.54 -28.76 -6.10
C ILE A 40 11.31 -29.50 -4.97
N PRO A 41 12.47 -30.12 -5.25
CA PRO A 41 13.33 -30.72 -4.24
C PRO A 41 13.75 -29.72 -3.16
N VAL A 42 13.73 -30.14 -1.89
CA VAL A 42 14.08 -29.31 -0.73
C VAL A 42 15.17 -29.95 0.12
N HIS A 43 15.96 -29.11 0.78
CA HIS A 43 16.90 -29.56 1.80
C HIS A 43 16.14 -29.94 3.08
N ALA A 44 16.23 -31.21 3.48
CA ALA A 44 15.31 -31.80 4.45
C ALA A 44 15.40 -31.19 5.86
N LEU A 45 16.56 -30.65 6.25
CA LEU A 45 16.74 -29.99 7.56
C LEU A 45 16.33 -28.51 7.56
N SER A 46 16.55 -27.79 6.46
CA SER A 46 16.42 -26.33 6.43
C SER A 46 15.24 -25.81 5.61
N GLY A 47 14.47 -26.70 4.96
CA GLY A 47 13.34 -26.35 4.11
C GLY A 47 13.68 -25.60 2.82
N HIS A 48 14.94 -25.23 2.60
CA HIS A 48 15.36 -24.44 1.45
C HIS A 48 15.20 -25.24 0.15
N LEU A 49 14.59 -24.63 -0.87
CA LEU A 49 14.45 -25.21 -2.19
C LEU A 49 15.83 -25.37 -2.86
N PHE A 50 16.03 -26.46 -3.60
CA PHE A 50 17.11 -26.54 -4.58
C PHE A 50 16.79 -25.66 -5.80
N THR A 51 17.83 -25.13 -6.44
CA THR A 51 17.70 -24.17 -7.54
C THR A 51 18.47 -24.60 -8.79
N GLY A 52 18.05 -24.08 -9.95
CA GLY A 52 18.71 -24.32 -11.23
C GLY A 52 18.80 -25.80 -11.61
N VAL A 53 19.92 -26.19 -12.22
CA VAL A 53 20.15 -27.56 -12.73
C VAL A 53 20.00 -28.65 -11.66
N ASN A 54 20.19 -28.32 -10.37
CA ASN A 54 20.05 -29.29 -9.29
C ASN A 54 18.62 -29.82 -9.18
N VAL A 55 17.60 -29.01 -9.47
CA VAL A 55 16.20 -29.47 -9.51
C VAL A 55 16.05 -30.61 -10.53
N LEU A 56 16.58 -30.40 -11.75
CA LEU A 56 16.53 -31.37 -12.84
C LEU A 56 17.31 -32.65 -12.51
N LEU A 57 18.51 -32.51 -11.93
CA LEU A 57 19.36 -33.64 -11.52
C LEU A 57 18.72 -34.49 -10.40
N LEU A 58 17.93 -33.88 -9.52
CA LEU A 58 17.24 -34.54 -8.42
C LEU A 58 15.93 -35.19 -8.87
N TRP A 59 15.14 -34.55 -9.74
CA TRP A 59 13.99 -35.19 -10.40
C TRP A 59 14.41 -36.39 -11.26
N GLN A 60 15.52 -36.30 -12.00
CA GLN A 60 16.08 -37.45 -12.72
C GLN A 60 16.40 -38.62 -11.78
N ALA A 61 17.01 -38.34 -10.63
CA ALA A 61 17.32 -39.36 -9.64
C ALA A 61 16.06 -39.95 -8.99
N ALA A 62 15.06 -39.11 -8.69
CA ALA A 62 13.79 -39.56 -8.12
C ALA A 62 13.01 -40.46 -9.07
N LEU A 63 12.94 -40.12 -10.37
CA LEU A 63 12.41 -41.01 -11.42
C LEU A 63 13.15 -42.35 -11.48
N ARG A 64 14.49 -42.32 -11.55
CA ARG A 64 15.33 -43.51 -11.65
C ARG A 64 15.17 -44.47 -10.46
N PHE A 65 14.91 -43.94 -9.27
CA PHE A 65 14.83 -44.73 -8.03
C PHE A 65 13.40 -44.88 -7.48
N GLY A 66 12.37 -44.39 -8.19
CA GLY A 66 10.96 -44.47 -7.79
C GLY A 66 10.63 -43.72 -6.49
N LEU A 67 11.27 -42.57 -6.26
CA LEU A 67 11.18 -41.83 -5.00
C LEU A 67 10.01 -40.85 -4.99
N THR A 68 9.25 -40.80 -3.89
CA THR A 68 8.05 -39.92 -3.78
C THR A 68 8.28 -38.65 -2.96
N SER A 69 9.30 -38.65 -2.10
CA SER A 69 9.65 -37.51 -1.26
C SER A 69 10.53 -36.52 -2.00
N ASN A 70 10.21 -35.24 -1.91
CA ASN A 70 11.08 -34.16 -2.36
C ASN A 70 12.18 -33.78 -1.34
N ARG A 71 12.32 -34.48 -0.21
CA ARG A 71 13.27 -34.13 0.87
C ARG A 71 14.64 -34.82 0.70
N TRP A 72 15.71 -34.02 0.67
CA TRP A 72 17.09 -34.48 0.46
C TRP A 72 18.07 -33.99 1.54
N LEU A 73 19.03 -34.84 1.92
CA LEU A 73 20.08 -34.60 2.93
C LEU A 73 21.47 -34.66 2.29
N THR A 74 22.43 -33.85 2.76
CA THR A 74 23.84 -34.09 2.41
C THR A 74 24.39 -35.28 3.20
N GLY A 75 25.55 -35.79 2.77
CA GLY A 75 26.24 -36.87 3.49
C GLY A 75 26.68 -36.50 4.90
N ASP A 76 26.88 -35.21 5.20
CA ASP A 76 27.21 -34.72 6.54
C ASP A 76 25.96 -34.68 7.43
N ASP A 77 24.83 -34.17 6.92
CA ASP A 77 23.54 -34.15 7.63
C ASP A 77 23.05 -35.56 7.99
N LEU A 78 23.20 -36.51 7.05
CA LEU A 78 22.84 -37.90 7.30
C LEU A 78 23.64 -38.48 8.49
N ARG A 79 24.94 -38.16 8.58
CA ARG A 79 25.81 -38.59 9.68
C ARG A 79 25.47 -37.89 10.99
N SER A 80 25.22 -36.58 10.99
CA SER A 80 24.88 -35.84 12.21
C SER A 80 23.56 -36.29 12.81
N MET A 81 22.60 -36.70 11.97
CA MET A 81 21.31 -37.27 12.41
C MET A 81 21.38 -38.77 12.75
N GLY A 82 22.58 -39.39 12.78
CA GLY A 82 22.78 -40.80 13.12
C GLY A 82 22.32 -41.81 12.06
N GLY A 83 21.82 -41.33 10.91
CA GLY A 83 21.29 -42.15 9.84
C GLY A 83 22.36 -42.80 8.97
N LYS A 84 21.94 -43.80 8.17
CA LYS A 84 22.77 -44.53 7.21
C LYS A 84 22.06 -44.66 5.87
N VAL A 85 22.83 -44.92 4.82
CA VAL A 85 22.28 -45.24 3.49
C VAL A 85 21.83 -46.70 3.51
N LYS A 86 20.59 -46.98 3.08
CA LYS A 86 20.07 -48.35 2.94
C LYS A 86 20.94 -49.17 1.98
N GLN A 87 21.12 -50.45 2.28
CA GLN A 87 21.90 -51.35 1.43
C GLN A 87 21.37 -51.37 -0.01
N GLY A 88 22.26 -51.24 -1.00
CA GLY A 88 21.91 -51.18 -2.42
C GLY A 88 21.61 -49.77 -2.98
N HIS A 89 21.36 -48.77 -2.12
CA HIS A 89 21.19 -47.38 -2.55
C HIS A 89 22.52 -46.63 -2.62
N SER A 90 22.56 -45.54 -3.41
CA SER A 90 23.74 -44.68 -3.53
C SER A 90 23.35 -43.20 -3.59
N PRO A 91 24.11 -42.29 -2.93
CA PRO A 91 23.83 -40.86 -3.00
C PRO A 91 23.98 -40.32 -4.42
N THR A 92 23.06 -39.44 -4.82
CA THR A 92 23.09 -38.71 -6.09
C THR A 92 24.16 -37.62 -6.07
N THR A 93 24.75 -37.34 -7.23
CA THR A 93 25.69 -36.23 -7.41
C THR A 93 24.93 -34.98 -7.86
N ALA A 94 25.18 -33.86 -7.17
CA ALA A 94 24.63 -32.53 -7.42
C ALA A 94 25.76 -31.47 -7.47
N VAL A 95 25.44 -30.24 -7.87
CA VAL A 95 26.40 -29.17 -8.17
C VAL A 95 26.34 -28.04 -7.13
N ARG A 96 27.49 -27.60 -6.64
CA ARG A 96 27.67 -26.53 -5.65
C ARG A 96 28.37 -25.33 -6.29
N TYR A 97 27.88 -24.13 -5.98
CA TYR A 97 28.24 -22.86 -6.64
C TYR A 97 28.93 -21.84 -5.70
N LYS A 98 30.08 -22.14 -5.07
CA LYS A 98 30.90 -21.16 -4.32
C LYS A 98 32.37 -21.61 -4.13
N PRO A 99 33.38 -20.74 -4.34
CA PRO A 99 33.47 -19.72 -5.39
C PRO A 99 33.74 -20.34 -6.77
N THR A 100 34.15 -21.61 -6.81
CA THR A 100 34.29 -22.43 -8.01
C THR A 100 33.15 -23.45 -8.10
N LEU A 101 32.88 -23.93 -9.31
CA LEU A 101 31.91 -25.00 -9.53
C LEU A 101 32.47 -26.31 -8.95
N SER A 102 31.69 -27.00 -8.12
CA SER A 102 32.11 -28.25 -7.48
C SER A 102 30.99 -29.27 -7.42
N LEU A 103 31.34 -30.55 -7.30
CA LEU A 103 30.38 -31.64 -7.14
C LEU A 103 30.26 -32.02 -5.66
N PHE A 104 29.05 -32.30 -5.21
CA PHE A 104 28.79 -32.85 -3.88
C PHE A 104 27.77 -33.99 -3.94
N ARG A 105 27.71 -34.78 -2.86
CA ARG A 105 26.81 -35.93 -2.74
C ARG A 105 25.63 -35.60 -1.85
N ILE A 106 24.44 -35.96 -2.32
CA ILE A 106 23.17 -35.73 -1.65
C ILE A 106 22.30 -36.99 -1.80
N ILE A 107 21.45 -37.27 -0.82
CA ILE A 107 20.62 -38.48 -0.81
C ILE A 107 19.20 -38.17 -0.34
N ASN A 108 18.22 -38.88 -0.87
CA ASN A 108 16.82 -38.73 -0.48
C ASN A 108 16.55 -39.44 0.86
N ILE A 109 15.65 -38.90 1.68
CA ILE A 109 15.30 -39.52 2.97
C ILE A 109 14.74 -40.95 2.83
N GLU A 110 14.06 -41.27 1.72
CA GLU A 110 13.52 -42.63 1.48
C GLU A 110 14.62 -43.68 1.30
N GLN A 111 15.82 -43.25 0.88
CA GLN A 111 16.99 -44.10 0.66
C GLN A 111 17.84 -44.26 1.93
N CYS A 112 17.39 -43.71 3.06
CA CYS A 112 18.09 -43.69 4.33
C CYS A 112 17.36 -44.53 5.40
N GLU A 113 18.11 -45.00 6.39
CA GLU A 113 17.63 -45.71 7.58
C GLU A 113 18.20 -45.06 8.85
N GLY A 114 17.57 -45.27 10.01
CA GLY A 114 18.03 -44.70 11.28
C GLY A 114 17.81 -43.19 11.43
N LEU A 115 16.99 -42.57 10.58
CA LEU A 115 16.62 -41.16 10.72
C LEU A 115 15.60 -40.94 11.85
N PRO A 116 15.67 -39.80 12.59
CA PRO A 116 14.64 -39.36 13.54
C PRO A 116 13.24 -39.28 12.91
N MET A 117 12.21 -39.37 13.75
CA MET A 117 10.81 -39.51 13.33
C MET A 117 10.34 -38.37 12.41
N GLU A 118 10.86 -37.16 12.62
CA GLU A 118 10.60 -35.93 11.88
C GLU A 118 11.15 -35.95 10.45
N LEU A 119 12.08 -36.86 10.15
CA LEU A 119 12.72 -37.04 8.84
C LEU A 119 12.37 -38.38 8.19
N GLN A 120 11.44 -39.15 8.76
CA GLN A 120 10.93 -40.36 8.14
C GLN A 120 9.99 -40.02 6.96
N ALA A 121 9.89 -40.94 6.01
CA ALA A 121 8.93 -40.82 4.92
C ALA A 121 7.50 -40.85 5.49
N GLY A 122 6.74 -39.76 5.32
CA GLY A 122 5.35 -39.63 5.77
C GLY A 122 5.11 -38.80 7.05
N TRP A 123 6.13 -38.23 7.71
CA TRP A 123 5.92 -37.43 8.93
C TRP A 123 6.73 -36.11 8.96
N PRO A 124 6.14 -35.03 9.49
CA PRO A 124 4.85 -34.55 8.98
C PRO A 124 4.99 -34.22 7.49
N TRP A 125 3.88 -34.24 6.75
CA TRP A 125 3.88 -33.79 5.36
C TRP A 125 4.27 -32.30 5.31
N PRO A 126 5.18 -31.86 4.41
CA PRO A 126 5.07 -30.49 3.94
C PRO A 126 3.66 -30.34 3.37
N SER A 127 2.99 -29.21 3.64
CA SER A 127 1.69 -28.93 3.03
C SER A 127 1.84 -29.06 1.51
N SER A 128 1.22 -30.09 0.92
CA SER A 128 1.19 -30.23 -0.53
C SER A 128 0.73 -28.89 -1.11
N PRO A 129 1.41 -28.35 -2.13
CA PRO A 129 0.94 -27.11 -2.76
C PRO A 129 -0.52 -27.33 -3.13
N ILE A 130 -1.42 -26.48 -2.60
CA ILE A 130 -2.87 -26.67 -2.76
C ILE A 130 -3.13 -26.81 -4.27
N PRO A 131 -3.61 -27.98 -4.76
CA PRO A 131 -3.78 -28.21 -6.18
C PRO A 131 -4.97 -27.37 -6.66
N GLY A 132 -4.73 -26.47 -7.60
CA GLY A 132 -5.79 -25.63 -8.12
C GLY A 132 -5.33 -24.79 -9.30
N LEU A 133 -6.19 -24.70 -10.32
CA LEU A 133 -6.04 -23.75 -11.43
C LEU A 133 -5.94 -22.30 -10.89
N GLU A 134 -6.52 -22.05 -9.72
CA GLU A 134 -6.44 -20.79 -8.97
C GLU A 134 -5.01 -20.26 -8.84
N ARG A 135 -3.98 -21.10 -8.59
CA ARG A 135 -2.59 -20.60 -8.46
C ARG A 135 -2.02 -20.09 -9.79
N VAL A 136 -2.46 -20.64 -10.93
CA VAL A 136 -2.10 -20.08 -12.25
C VAL A 136 -2.84 -18.77 -12.49
N GLY A 137 -4.11 -18.69 -12.08
CA GLY A 137 -4.88 -17.44 -12.06
C GLY A 137 -4.23 -16.34 -11.20
N GLU A 138 -3.68 -16.70 -10.04
CA GLU A 138 -2.91 -15.80 -9.17
C GLU A 138 -1.65 -15.27 -9.88
N TRP A 139 -0.86 -16.13 -10.54
CA TRP A 139 0.31 -15.67 -11.32
C TRP A 139 -0.08 -14.84 -12.54
N GLN A 140 -1.17 -15.22 -13.24
CA GLN A 140 -1.74 -14.43 -14.33
C GLN A 140 -2.05 -13.01 -13.85
N ALA A 141 -2.88 -12.87 -12.79
CA ALA A 141 -3.29 -11.58 -12.27
C ALA A 141 -2.10 -10.76 -11.72
N ALA A 142 -1.16 -11.43 -11.05
CA ALA A 142 0.03 -10.77 -10.51
C ALA A 142 1.06 -10.35 -11.56
N SER A 143 1.14 -11.06 -12.70
CA SER A 143 2.10 -10.76 -13.76
C SER A 143 1.84 -9.43 -14.49
N GLN A 144 0.59 -8.95 -14.45
CA GLN A 144 0.07 -7.83 -15.23
C GLN A 144 0.26 -7.95 -16.76
N VAL A 145 0.58 -9.15 -17.27
CA VAL A 145 0.72 -9.38 -18.72
C VAL A 145 -0.67 -9.48 -19.34
N PRO A 146 -1.02 -8.65 -20.34
CA PRO A 146 -2.28 -8.76 -21.08
C PRO A 146 -2.46 -10.15 -21.70
N ILE A 147 -3.65 -10.75 -21.50
CA ILE A 147 -4.02 -12.06 -22.06
C ILE A 147 -5.30 -11.91 -22.87
N LEU A 148 -5.26 -12.30 -24.14
CA LEU A 148 -6.38 -12.26 -25.07
C LEU A 148 -6.78 -13.67 -25.51
N PHE A 149 -8.08 -13.98 -25.49
CA PHE A 149 -8.57 -15.30 -25.89
C PHE A 149 -9.06 -15.27 -27.35
N ARG A 150 -8.42 -16.05 -28.22
CA ARG A 150 -8.64 -16.10 -29.67
C ARG A 150 -8.72 -17.55 -30.16
N ALA A 151 -9.93 -18.09 -30.23
CA ALA A 151 -10.18 -19.51 -30.54
C ALA A 151 -9.57 -20.04 -31.85
N GLN A 152 -9.23 -19.16 -32.80
CA GLN A 152 -8.66 -19.51 -34.11
C GLN A 152 -7.12 -19.50 -34.15
N TYR A 153 -6.43 -19.07 -33.08
CA TYR A 153 -4.98 -18.89 -33.05
C TYR A 153 -4.31 -19.80 -32.00
N PRO A 154 -3.09 -20.30 -32.26
CA PRO A 154 -2.35 -21.11 -31.28
C PRO A 154 -1.91 -20.27 -30.07
N ALA A 155 -1.62 -20.95 -28.96
CA ALA A 155 -1.09 -20.31 -27.76
C ALA A 155 0.28 -19.66 -28.03
N VAL A 156 0.38 -18.33 -27.90
CA VAL A 156 1.59 -17.57 -28.26
C VAL A 156 1.80 -16.37 -27.33
N TYR A 157 3.07 -16.03 -27.08
CA TYR A 157 3.46 -14.75 -26.49
C TYR A 157 4.08 -13.88 -27.58
N LEU A 158 3.64 -12.63 -27.68
CA LEU A 158 4.01 -11.66 -28.73
C LEU A 158 4.82 -10.51 -28.10
N PRO A 159 6.17 -10.54 -28.21
CA PRO A 159 7.05 -9.58 -27.54
C PRO A 159 6.79 -8.11 -27.89
N GLU A 160 6.55 -7.80 -29.18
CA GLU A 160 6.39 -6.42 -29.67
C GLU A 160 5.27 -5.64 -28.97
N SER A 161 4.21 -6.34 -28.60
CA SER A 161 3.02 -5.77 -27.95
C SER A 161 2.88 -6.19 -26.49
N ASP A 162 3.90 -6.86 -25.96
CA ASP A 162 3.93 -7.48 -24.64
C ASP A 162 2.64 -8.23 -24.22
N ARG A 163 2.12 -9.12 -25.06
CA ARG A 163 0.83 -9.80 -24.81
C ARG A 163 0.87 -11.31 -25.03
N ILE A 164 0.00 -12.03 -24.33
CA ILE A 164 -0.27 -13.45 -24.49
C ILE A 164 -1.58 -13.62 -25.27
N GLU A 165 -1.59 -14.49 -26.27
CA GLU A 165 -2.82 -14.95 -26.96
C GLU A 165 -3.02 -16.45 -26.70
N LEU A 166 -4.26 -16.86 -26.40
CA LEU A 166 -4.63 -18.25 -26.09
C LEU A 166 -5.91 -18.67 -26.81
N PRO A 167 -6.02 -19.89 -27.37
CA PRO A 167 -7.26 -20.39 -27.96
C PRO A 167 -8.37 -20.64 -26.94
N GLY A 168 -8.02 -20.90 -25.68
CA GLY A 168 -8.93 -21.19 -24.58
C GLY A 168 -8.19 -21.20 -23.25
N SER A 169 -8.91 -21.54 -22.16
CA SER A 169 -8.30 -21.66 -20.84
C SER A 169 -7.48 -22.95 -20.72
N ASP A 170 -6.18 -22.86 -21.02
CA ASP A 170 -5.20 -23.91 -20.76
C ASP A 170 -4.14 -23.41 -19.74
N PRO A 171 -4.18 -23.90 -18.49
CA PRO A 171 -3.22 -23.52 -17.45
C PRO A 171 -1.77 -23.87 -17.79
N ASP A 172 -1.53 -24.91 -18.60
CA ASP A 172 -0.19 -25.41 -18.90
C ASP A 172 0.51 -24.51 -19.94
N SER A 173 -0.17 -24.25 -21.08
CA SER A 173 0.28 -23.24 -22.04
C SER A 173 0.41 -21.87 -21.39
N LEU A 174 -0.55 -21.45 -20.54
CA LEU A 174 -0.48 -20.17 -19.84
C LEU A 174 0.76 -20.09 -18.92
N ALA A 175 1.08 -21.13 -18.16
CA ALA A 175 2.29 -21.17 -17.34
C ALA A 175 3.57 -21.05 -18.19
N ALA A 176 3.61 -21.69 -19.36
CA ALA A 176 4.71 -21.57 -20.31
C ALA A 176 4.89 -20.13 -20.83
N LEU A 177 3.79 -19.51 -21.25
CA LEU A 177 3.78 -18.18 -21.85
C LEU A 177 4.02 -17.07 -20.82
N LEU A 178 3.57 -17.23 -19.57
CA LEU A 178 3.93 -16.34 -18.46
C LEU A 178 5.44 -16.36 -18.21
N ILE A 179 6.09 -17.53 -18.22
CA ILE A 179 7.55 -17.63 -18.11
C ILE A 179 8.23 -16.91 -19.29
N ARG A 180 7.77 -17.10 -20.54
CA ARG A 180 8.29 -16.36 -21.71
C ARG A 180 8.14 -14.86 -21.53
N ALA A 181 6.95 -14.41 -21.11
CA ALA A 181 6.67 -13.00 -20.88
C ALA A 181 7.65 -12.38 -19.87
N THR A 182 8.05 -13.07 -18.79
CA THR A 182 9.05 -12.50 -17.84
C THR A 182 10.37 -12.08 -18.52
N GLY A 183 10.71 -12.60 -19.70
CA GLY A 183 11.92 -12.23 -20.44
C GLY A 183 11.89 -10.87 -21.14
N HIS A 184 10.74 -10.21 -21.22
CA HIS A 184 10.59 -8.87 -21.81
C HIS A 184 11.50 -7.83 -21.16
N SER A 185 11.86 -6.77 -21.91
CA SER A 185 12.73 -5.67 -21.48
C SER A 185 12.23 -4.95 -20.23
N ALA A 186 10.92 -4.82 -20.07
CA ALA A 186 10.27 -4.23 -18.88
C ALA A 186 10.31 -5.13 -17.62
N ARG A 187 10.86 -6.35 -17.70
CA ARG A 187 10.88 -7.34 -16.60
C ARG A 187 12.28 -7.88 -16.33
N LEU A 188 12.64 -9.07 -16.84
CA LEU A 188 13.96 -9.67 -16.64
C LEU A 188 14.94 -9.42 -17.79
N GLY A 189 14.51 -8.79 -18.90
CA GLY A 189 15.39 -8.35 -19.98
C GLY A 189 16.23 -9.46 -20.59
N ARG A 190 15.65 -10.66 -20.79
CA ARG A 190 16.34 -11.80 -21.43
C ARG A 190 16.48 -11.65 -22.93
N PHE A 191 15.57 -10.90 -23.55
CA PHE A 191 15.55 -10.63 -24.98
C PHE A 191 15.12 -9.18 -25.24
N ASP A 192 15.52 -8.65 -26.39
CA ASP A 192 15.06 -7.37 -26.91
C ASP A 192 14.09 -7.60 -28.06
N VAL A 193 13.12 -6.69 -28.21
CA VAL A 193 12.04 -6.75 -29.22
C VAL A 193 12.60 -6.66 -30.63
N THR A 194 13.77 -6.03 -30.81
CA THR A 194 14.36 -5.74 -32.12
C THR A 194 15.20 -6.88 -32.73
N ASN A 195 15.42 -7.98 -32.01
CA ASN A 195 16.29 -9.08 -32.46
C ASN A 195 15.52 -10.40 -32.57
N ASP A 196 15.76 -11.13 -33.67
CA ASP A 196 15.40 -12.54 -33.80
C ASP A 196 15.95 -13.33 -32.61
N LEU A 197 15.04 -13.87 -31.80
CA LEU A 197 15.36 -14.75 -30.68
C LEU A 197 16.21 -15.94 -31.15
N PRO A 198 17.24 -16.36 -30.40
CA PRO A 198 17.63 -17.76 -30.40
C PRO A 198 16.52 -18.54 -29.68
N GLU A 199 15.44 -18.84 -30.40
CA GLU A 199 14.21 -19.49 -29.89
C GLU A 199 14.53 -20.69 -28.99
N MET A 200 15.53 -21.48 -29.37
CA MET A 200 16.02 -22.65 -28.65
C MET A 200 16.29 -22.40 -27.15
N ASN A 201 16.86 -21.26 -26.76
CA ASN A 201 17.11 -20.96 -25.35
C ASN A 201 15.84 -20.58 -24.60
N GLU A 202 15.04 -19.67 -25.18
CA GLU A 202 13.83 -19.17 -24.52
C GLU A 202 12.74 -20.26 -24.44
N SER A 203 12.65 -21.16 -25.43
CA SER A 203 11.82 -22.36 -25.37
C SER A 203 12.25 -23.34 -24.28
N LEU A 204 13.55 -23.51 -24.03
CA LEU A 204 14.05 -24.35 -22.92
C LEU A 204 13.81 -23.67 -21.56
N ILE A 205 13.96 -22.35 -21.47
CA ILE A 205 13.59 -21.56 -20.28
C ILE A 205 12.09 -21.70 -19.99
N ALA A 206 11.24 -21.58 -21.01
CA ALA A 206 9.79 -21.74 -20.89
C ALA A 206 9.41 -23.14 -20.40
N ASP A 207 9.94 -24.20 -21.02
CA ASP A 207 9.60 -25.59 -20.68
C ASP A 207 10.07 -25.98 -19.27
N VAL A 208 11.27 -25.54 -18.85
CA VAL A 208 11.78 -25.77 -17.48
C VAL A 208 11.06 -24.91 -16.44
N GLY A 209 10.77 -23.63 -16.75
CA GLY A 209 10.06 -22.72 -15.86
C GLY A 209 8.61 -23.15 -15.64
N ARG A 210 7.93 -23.60 -16.71
CA ARG A 210 6.60 -24.23 -16.67
C ARG A 210 6.58 -25.42 -15.73
N ALA A 211 7.59 -26.30 -15.80
CA ALA A 211 7.71 -27.43 -14.89
C ALA A 211 7.93 -27.01 -13.42
N PHE A 212 8.71 -25.95 -13.18
CA PHE A 212 8.90 -25.40 -11.83
C PHE A 212 7.60 -24.77 -11.28
N LEU A 213 6.84 -24.02 -12.09
CA LEU A 213 5.51 -23.51 -11.71
C LEU A 213 4.54 -24.65 -11.43
N SER A 214 4.46 -25.65 -12.30
CA SER A 214 3.61 -26.83 -12.09
C SER A 214 3.95 -27.60 -10.81
N ALA A 215 5.24 -27.69 -10.46
CA ALA A 215 5.68 -28.25 -9.18
C ALA A 215 5.30 -27.41 -7.95
N LEU A 216 5.19 -26.08 -8.08
CA LEU A 216 4.71 -25.16 -7.02
C LEU A 216 3.17 -25.06 -6.96
N ALA A 217 2.46 -25.40 -8.03
CA ALA A 217 1.00 -25.39 -8.10
C ALA A 217 0.34 -26.78 -7.97
N GLY A 218 1.13 -27.86 -7.97
CA GLY A 218 0.61 -29.24 -7.94
C GLY A 218 -0.10 -29.64 -9.25
N LEU A 219 0.29 -29.02 -10.37
CA LEU A 219 -0.33 -29.23 -11.68
C LEU A 219 0.29 -30.44 -12.39
N HIS A 220 -0.49 -31.03 -13.28
CA HIS A 220 0.01 -31.99 -14.26
C HIS A 220 0.32 -31.27 -15.57
N LEU A 221 1.49 -31.53 -16.15
CA LEU A 221 1.82 -31.10 -17.50
C LEU A 221 1.10 -32.03 -18.50
N ALA A 222 0.33 -31.46 -19.40
CA ALA A 222 -0.47 -32.15 -20.41
C ALA A 222 -0.43 -31.47 -21.79
N GLY A 223 0.01 -30.22 -21.87
CA GLY A 223 0.21 -29.46 -23.10
C GLY A 223 1.58 -29.68 -23.74
N GLU A 224 1.63 -29.46 -25.05
CA GLU A 224 2.82 -29.68 -25.89
C GLU A 224 4.10 -29.02 -25.33
N PRO A 225 5.27 -29.66 -25.47
CA PRO A 225 6.52 -29.10 -24.99
C PRO A 225 6.99 -27.91 -25.83
N MET A 226 7.36 -26.81 -25.17
CA MET A 226 7.90 -25.63 -25.85
C MET A 226 9.28 -25.89 -26.49
N TRP A 227 10.07 -26.80 -25.90
CA TRP A 227 11.43 -27.15 -26.33
C TRP A 227 11.46 -28.48 -27.09
N ASN A 228 12.15 -28.51 -28.24
CA ASN A 228 12.19 -29.67 -29.14
C ASN A 228 13.07 -30.85 -28.65
N GLY A 229 13.93 -30.64 -27.65
CA GLY A 229 14.88 -31.66 -27.15
C GLY A 229 16.34 -31.43 -27.56
N GLU A 230 16.65 -30.39 -28.34
CA GLU A 230 18.00 -30.11 -28.84
C GLU A 230 18.71 -29.02 -28.03
N LEU A 231 19.98 -29.23 -27.69
CA LEU A 231 20.75 -28.38 -26.78
C LEU A 231 21.95 -27.66 -27.42
N GLY A 232 22.02 -27.66 -28.74
CA GLY A 232 23.10 -27.01 -29.49
C GLY A 232 24.50 -27.52 -29.11
N SER A 233 25.51 -26.65 -29.22
CA SER A 233 26.90 -26.97 -28.90
C SER A 233 27.40 -26.40 -27.57
N ASP A 234 26.63 -25.52 -26.90
CA ASP A 234 27.03 -24.93 -25.61
C ASP A 234 26.65 -25.86 -24.44
N PRO A 235 27.62 -26.49 -23.75
CA PRO A 235 27.30 -27.36 -22.61
C PRO A 235 26.64 -26.62 -21.44
N TRP A 236 26.83 -25.29 -21.37
CA TRP A 236 26.27 -24.43 -20.33
C TRP A 236 24.82 -24.04 -20.57
N LEU A 237 24.27 -24.25 -21.76
CA LEU A 237 22.91 -23.78 -22.10
C LEU A 237 21.89 -24.28 -21.07
N LEU A 238 21.85 -25.60 -20.77
CA LEU A 238 20.95 -26.16 -19.76
C LEU A 238 21.14 -25.57 -18.34
N PHE A 239 22.38 -25.21 -17.96
CA PHE A 239 22.67 -24.57 -16.67
C PHE A 239 22.14 -23.13 -16.62
N LYS A 240 22.34 -22.37 -17.72
CA LYS A 240 21.83 -21.00 -17.88
C LYS A 240 20.31 -21.02 -17.90
N SER A 241 19.70 -21.80 -18.79
CA SER A 241 18.24 -21.88 -18.94
C SER A 241 17.55 -22.33 -17.65
N ALA A 242 18.07 -23.31 -16.92
CA ALA A 242 17.51 -23.71 -15.62
C ALA A 242 17.70 -22.63 -14.53
N SER A 243 18.79 -21.84 -14.58
CA SER A 243 18.97 -20.71 -13.68
C SER A 243 18.00 -19.57 -14.01
N ASP A 244 17.78 -19.26 -15.28
CA ASP A 244 16.94 -18.16 -15.72
C ASP A 244 15.44 -18.50 -15.61
N ALA A 245 15.06 -19.76 -15.83
CA ALA A 245 13.76 -20.30 -15.43
C ALA A 245 13.52 -20.15 -13.92
N GLY A 246 14.54 -20.42 -13.09
CA GLY A 246 14.46 -20.17 -11.64
C GLY A 246 14.25 -18.69 -11.28
N LYS A 247 14.90 -17.76 -12.00
CA LYS A 247 14.67 -16.31 -11.84
C LYS A 247 13.26 -15.89 -12.29
N ALA A 248 12.78 -16.42 -13.41
CA ALA A 248 11.42 -16.16 -13.93
C ALA A 248 10.34 -16.58 -12.93
N VAL A 249 10.46 -17.79 -12.37
CA VAL A 249 9.57 -18.30 -11.31
C VAL A 249 9.68 -17.43 -10.05
N GLY A 250 10.89 -17.09 -9.63
CA GLY A 250 11.11 -16.22 -8.47
C GLY A 250 10.50 -14.82 -8.63
N TRP A 251 10.53 -14.26 -9.85
CA TRP A 251 9.88 -12.99 -10.17
C TRP A 251 8.34 -13.11 -10.11
N LEU A 252 7.75 -14.15 -10.71
CA LEU A 252 6.30 -14.40 -10.64
C LEU A 252 5.81 -14.62 -9.20
N GLU A 253 6.57 -15.37 -8.39
CA GLU A 253 6.28 -15.53 -6.96
C GLU A 253 6.40 -14.21 -6.19
N ALA A 254 7.40 -13.38 -6.48
CA ALA A 254 7.54 -12.07 -5.84
C ALA A 254 6.36 -11.15 -6.18
N GLN A 255 5.92 -11.10 -7.45
CA GLN A 255 4.74 -10.33 -7.84
C GLN A 255 3.46 -10.88 -7.19
N ARG A 256 3.29 -12.20 -7.13
CA ARG A 256 2.13 -12.85 -6.49
C ARG A 256 2.08 -12.53 -4.99
N GLN A 257 3.22 -12.61 -4.32
CA GLN A 257 3.33 -12.27 -2.90
C GLN A 257 3.09 -10.78 -2.66
N ALA A 258 3.61 -9.88 -3.50
CA ALA A 258 3.28 -8.45 -3.43
C ALA A 258 1.79 -8.16 -3.65
N GLY A 259 1.16 -8.84 -4.61
CA GLY A 259 -0.28 -8.74 -4.89
C GLY A 259 -1.17 -9.29 -3.76
N LEU A 260 -0.72 -10.32 -3.04
CA LEU A 260 -1.39 -10.86 -1.84
C LEU A 260 -1.17 -10.01 -0.59
N GLN A 261 -0.04 -9.29 -0.51
CA GLN A 261 0.24 -8.32 0.55
C GLN A 261 -0.51 -6.99 0.34
N SER A 262 -0.79 -6.62 -0.93
CA SER A 262 -1.63 -5.47 -1.26
C SER A 262 -3.10 -5.76 -0.93
N SER A 263 -3.57 -5.18 0.17
CA SER A 263 -4.96 -5.25 0.61
C SER A 263 -5.92 -4.73 -0.46
N GLU A 264 -7.16 -5.22 -0.43
CA GLU A 264 -8.26 -4.71 -1.29
C GLU A 264 -8.39 -3.18 -1.18
N ILE A 265 -8.10 -2.66 0.00
CA ILE A 265 -8.00 -1.24 0.34
C ILE A 265 -6.88 -0.55 -0.45
N GLN A 266 -5.65 -1.05 -0.43
CA GLN A 266 -4.53 -0.44 -1.16
C GLN A 266 -4.79 -0.39 -2.67
N ARG A 267 -5.43 -1.42 -3.24
CA ARG A 267 -5.82 -1.40 -4.66
C ARG A 267 -6.88 -0.33 -4.92
N TRP A 268 -7.95 -0.29 -4.11
CA TRP A 268 -8.99 0.74 -4.20
C TRP A 268 -8.40 2.16 -4.08
N GLN A 269 -7.41 2.34 -3.21
CA GLN A 269 -6.67 3.59 -3.01
C GLN A 269 -5.81 3.98 -4.21
N GLN A 270 -5.03 3.05 -4.78
CA GLN A 270 -4.26 3.30 -6.00
C GLN A 270 -5.18 3.75 -7.14
N TYR A 271 -6.33 3.10 -7.30
CA TYR A 271 -7.34 3.46 -8.28
C TYR A 271 -7.92 4.86 -8.06
N ALA A 272 -8.31 5.19 -6.82
CA ALA A 272 -8.79 6.53 -6.49
C ALA A 272 -7.71 7.60 -6.76
N GLY A 273 -6.47 7.34 -6.35
CA GLY A 273 -5.35 8.27 -6.54
C GLY A 273 -5.00 8.51 -8.01
N HIS A 274 -5.06 7.47 -8.84
CA HIS A 274 -4.84 7.58 -10.29
C HIS A 274 -5.94 8.41 -10.97
N LEU A 275 -7.22 8.11 -10.70
CA LEU A 275 -8.35 8.88 -11.20
C LEU A 275 -8.28 10.36 -10.77
N MET A 276 -7.81 10.64 -9.56
CA MET A 276 -7.64 11.99 -9.04
C MET A 276 -6.47 12.75 -9.70
N ALA A 277 -5.32 12.11 -9.82
CA ALA A 277 -4.13 12.72 -10.41
C ALA A 277 -4.33 13.02 -11.91
N GLU A 278 -4.89 12.07 -12.65
CA GLU A 278 -5.06 12.19 -14.11
C GLU A 278 -6.16 13.19 -14.51
N HIS A 279 -7.29 13.17 -13.79
CA HIS A 279 -8.48 13.93 -14.20
C HIS A 279 -8.76 15.22 -13.40
N TYR A 280 -8.12 15.42 -12.25
CA TYR A 280 -8.32 16.60 -11.40
C TYR A 280 -7.00 17.24 -10.92
N GLY A 281 -5.85 16.66 -11.24
CA GLY A 281 -4.53 17.13 -10.77
C GLY A 281 -4.33 17.03 -9.24
N GLN A 282 -5.17 16.27 -8.53
CA GLN A 282 -5.18 16.21 -7.07
C GLN A 282 -4.41 14.98 -6.55
N PRO A 283 -3.51 15.11 -5.56
CA PRO A 283 -2.85 13.98 -4.94
C PRO A 283 -3.77 13.24 -3.97
N LEU A 284 -3.61 11.92 -3.85
CA LEU A 284 -4.40 11.09 -2.93
C LEU A 284 -4.17 11.46 -1.45
N ASP A 285 -2.93 11.80 -1.09
CA ASP A 285 -2.48 12.03 0.28
C ASP A 285 -3.13 13.24 0.96
N ASP A 286 -3.68 14.17 0.17
CA ASP A 286 -4.37 15.38 0.65
C ASP A 286 -5.89 15.14 0.83
N THR A 287 -6.32 13.87 0.85
CA THR A 287 -7.74 13.48 0.92
C THR A 287 -8.05 12.46 2.02
N THR A 288 -9.33 12.33 2.36
CA THR A 288 -9.81 11.25 3.24
C THR A 288 -9.67 9.85 2.63
N LEU A 289 -9.35 9.69 1.34
CA LEU A 289 -9.24 8.38 0.69
C LEU A 289 -7.89 7.70 0.97
N VAL A 290 -6.88 8.42 1.46
CA VAL A 290 -5.63 7.81 1.97
C VAL A 290 -5.86 6.97 3.24
N CYS A 291 -7.01 7.11 3.90
CA CYS A 291 -7.35 6.37 5.11
C CYS A 291 -7.97 4.99 4.83
N GLU A 292 -7.29 3.93 5.27
CA GLU A 292 -7.77 2.56 5.08
C GLU A 292 -9.21 2.33 5.57
N SER A 293 -9.59 2.96 6.68
CA SER A 293 -10.89 2.79 7.32
C SER A 293 -12.05 3.43 6.56
N VAL A 294 -11.81 4.59 5.94
CA VAL A 294 -12.74 5.23 4.99
C VAL A 294 -12.96 4.32 3.79
N VAL A 295 -11.88 3.75 3.28
CA VAL A 295 -11.92 2.81 2.15
C VAL A 295 -12.61 1.49 2.52
N ARG A 296 -12.39 0.95 3.73
CA ARG A 296 -13.17 -0.19 4.26
C ARG A 296 -14.67 0.11 4.29
N GLN A 297 -15.07 1.35 4.60
CA GLN A 297 -16.47 1.76 4.54
C GLN A 297 -16.98 1.82 3.09
N HIS A 298 -16.24 2.43 2.16
CA HIS A 298 -16.59 2.43 0.73
C HIS A 298 -16.75 1.01 0.18
N LEU A 299 -15.80 0.10 0.47
CA LEU A 299 -15.87 -1.32 0.10
C LEU A 299 -17.11 -2.00 0.71
N ARG A 300 -17.39 -1.79 2.00
CA ARG A 300 -18.58 -2.34 2.69
C ARG A 300 -19.90 -1.93 2.03
N TYR A 301 -19.99 -0.70 1.52
CA TYR A 301 -21.16 -0.17 0.81
C TYR A 301 -21.08 -0.31 -0.73
N LYS A 302 -20.05 -1.00 -1.26
CA LYS A 302 -19.82 -1.20 -2.71
C LYS A 302 -19.71 0.09 -3.51
N ILE A 303 -19.12 1.13 -2.92
CA ILE A 303 -18.83 2.40 -3.59
C ILE A 303 -17.51 2.24 -4.35
N SER A 304 -17.54 2.46 -5.68
CA SER A 304 -16.33 2.41 -6.52
C SER A 304 -15.40 3.60 -6.24
N PRO A 305 -14.09 3.49 -6.54
CA PRO A 305 -13.14 4.59 -6.46
C PRO A 305 -13.66 5.84 -7.19
N ARG A 306 -14.11 5.70 -8.44
CA ARG A 306 -14.77 6.75 -9.22
C ARG A 306 -15.91 7.45 -8.51
N ASN A 307 -16.85 6.72 -7.93
CA ASN A 307 -18.02 7.32 -7.28
C ASN A 307 -17.62 8.11 -6.02
N ALA A 308 -16.56 7.69 -5.32
CA ALA A 308 -15.98 8.45 -4.21
C ALA A 308 -15.21 9.69 -4.70
N VAL A 309 -14.42 9.58 -5.76
CA VAL A 309 -13.71 10.71 -6.38
C VAL A 309 -14.69 11.76 -6.91
N ASN A 310 -15.74 11.38 -7.62
CA ASN A 310 -16.81 12.30 -8.04
C ASN A 310 -17.51 12.96 -6.83
N ALA A 311 -17.64 12.26 -5.69
CA ALA A 311 -18.19 12.85 -4.47
C ALA A 311 -17.26 13.90 -3.84
N LEU A 312 -15.94 13.69 -3.86
CA LEU A 312 -14.97 14.71 -3.43
C LEU A 312 -14.91 15.88 -4.41
N ALA A 313 -14.88 15.62 -5.72
CA ALA A 313 -14.87 16.67 -6.74
C ALA A 313 -16.10 17.59 -6.64
N ARG A 314 -17.29 17.05 -6.38
CA ARG A 314 -18.51 17.85 -6.11
C ARG A 314 -18.47 18.61 -4.77
N LEU A 315 -17.80 18.05 -3.76
CA LEU A 315 -17.73 18.63 -2.42
C LEU A 315 -16.77 19.83 -2.35
N TYR A 316 -15.66 19.75 -3.10
CA TYR A 316 -14.58 20.73 -3.13
C TYR A 316 -14.50 21.51 -4.45
N ASP A 317 -15.52 21.39 -5.30
CA ASP A 317 -15.66 22.04 -6.62
C ASP A 317 -14.42 21.91 -7.53
N TRP A 318 -13.87 20.69 -7.62
CA TRP A 318 -12.64 20.44 -8.37
C TRP A 318 -12.87 20.51 -9.90
N PRO A 319 -12.13 21.36 -10.63
CA PRO A 319 -12.19 21.40 -12.09
C PRO A 319 -11.55 20.16 -12.70
N ARG A 320 -12.10 19.68 -13.82
CA ARG A 320 -11.53 18.57 -14.61
C ARG A 320 -10.33 19.08 -15.42
N SER A 321 -9.12 18.62 -15.08
CA SER A 321 -7.87 19.04 -15.73
C SER A 321 -7.75 18.56 -17.17
N ASP A 322 -8.38 17.43 -17.50
CA ASP A 322 -8.42 16.82 -18.83
C ASP A 322 -9.56 17.36 -19.74
N MET A 323 -10.50 18.15 -19.18
CA MET A 323 -11.64 18.72 -19.91
C MET A 323 -11.83 20.23 -19.60
N PRO A 324 -10.85 21.09 -19.94
CA PRO A 324 -10.83 22.50 -19.53
C PRO A 324 -11.89 23.41 -20.19
N SER A 325 -12.77 22.89 -21.06
CA SER A 325 -13.68 23.70 -21.90
C SER A 325 -15.17 23.36 -21.77
N ALA A 326 -15.58 22.66 -20.69
CA ALA A 326 -16.98 22.27 -20.48
C ALA A 326 -17.75 23.27 -19.60
N LEU A 327 -18.98 23.64 -20.00
CA LEU A 327 -19.87 24.54 -19.23
C LEU A 327 -20.40 23.93 -17.92
N PHE A 328 -20.22 22.62 -17.74
CA PHE A 328 -20.46 21.86 -16.52
C PHE A 328 -19.27 20.91 -16.36
N THR A 329 -18.75 20.73 -15.14
CA THR A 329 -17.72 19.72 -14.85
C THR A 329 -18.29 18.32 -15.10
N PRO A 330 -17.86 17.58 -16.15
CA PRO A 330 -18.39 16.25 -16.39
C PRO A 330 -17.83 15.29 -15.34
N GLU A 331 -18.72 14.56 -14.68
CA GLU A 331 -18.34 13.48 -13.77
C GLU A 331 -17.58 12.36 -14.50
N LEU A 332 -16.68 11.68 -13.79
CA LEU A 332 -16.05 10.47 -14.31
C LEU A 332 -17.13 9.41 -14.58
N GLY A 333 -17.09 8.83 -15.80
CA GLY A 333 -17.95 7.73 -16.23
C GLY A 333 -17.24 6.37 -16.19
N ASP A 334 -17.93 5.31 -16.62
CA ASP A 334 -17.39 3.93 -16.60
C ASP A 334 -16.12 3.74 -17.44
N VAL A 335 -15.91 4.59 -18.47
CA VAL A 335 -14.68 4.59 -19.29
C VAL A 335 -13.46 5.01 -18.47
N ALA A 336 -13.60 5.95 -17.53
CA ALA A 336 -12.49 6.38 -16.68
C ALA A 336 -12.08 5.28 -15.69
N ASP A 337 -13.06 4.57 -15.10
CA ASP A 337 -12.78 3.36 -14.30
C ASP A 337 -12.05 2.31 -15.15
N ALA A 338 -12.49 2.03 -16.38
CA ALA A 338 -11.86 1.04 -17.26
C ALA A 338 -10.43 1.43 -17.67
N LEU A 339 -10.16 2.72 -17.92
CA LEU A 339 -8.82 3.22 -18.21
C LEU A 339 -7.94 3.17 -16.95
N ALA A 340 -8.44 3.54 -15.77
CA ALA A 340 -7.70 3.43 -14.51
C ALA A 340 -7.39 1.96 -14.14
N CYS A 341 -8.35 1.04 -14.36
CA CYS A 341 -8.13 -0.41 -14.29
C CYS A 341 -6.92 -0.82 -15.14
N PHE A 342 -6.91 -0.40 -16.40
CA PHE A 342 -5.87 -0.74 -17.37
C PHE A 342 -4.52 -0.12 -17.02
N SER A 343 -4.47 1.18 -16.70
CA SER A 343 -3.23 1.90 -16.37
C SER A 343 -2.53 1.34 -15.14
N LEU A 344 -3.28 0.97 -14.10
CA LEU A 344 -2.72 0.44 -12.85
C LEU A 344 -2.52 -1.06 -12.86
N THR A 345 -3.38 -1.78 -13.57
CA THR A 345 -3.38 -3.24 -13.65
C THR A 345 -3.81 -3.71 -15.05
N PRO A 346 -2.90 -3.70 -16.05
CA PRO A 346 -3.23 -4.09 -17.42
C PRO A 346 -3.88 -5.47 -17.57
N GLY A 347 -3.63 -6.39 -16.62
CA GLY A 347 -4.25 -7.72 -16.57
C GLY A 347 -5.67 -7.77 -15.99
N SER A 348 -6.26 -6.63 -15.59
CA SER A 348 -7.59 -6.54 -14.96
C SER A 348 -8.75 -6.27 -15.91
N LEU A 349 -8.48 -5.89 -17.17
CA LEU A 349 -9.53 -5.69 -18.16
C LEU A 349 -10.36 -6.98 -18.31
N PRO A 350 -11.69 -6.87 -18.46
CA PRO A 350 -12.53 -8.04 -18.68
C PRO A 350 -12.03 -8.82 -19.89
N ILE A 351 -12.02 -10.14 -19.75
CA ILE A 351 -11.68 -11.07 -20.84
C ILE A 351 -12.66 -10.83 -21.99
N HIS A 352 -12.23 -10.04 -22.98
CA HIS A 352 -12.93 -9.93 -24.25
C HIS A 352 -12.73 -11.23 -25.01
N ARG A 353 -13.69 -12.15 -24.84
CA ARG A 353 -13.99 -13.12 -25.89
C ARG A 353 -14.52 -12.31 -27.08
N VAL A 354 -13.71 -12.19 -28.11
CA VAL A 354 -14.21 -11.72 -29.40
C VAL A 354 -14.96 -12.89 -30.02
N GLU A 355 -16.29 -12.85 -29.94
CA GLU A 355 -17.12 -13.60 -30.87
C GLU A 355 -17.01 -12.90 -32.22
N ASN A 356 -16.40 -13.57 -33.20
CA ASN A 356 -16.20 -13.05 -34.54
C ASN A 356 -17.53 -13.07 -35.31
N ASP A 357 -18.34 -12.03 -35.16
CA ASP A 357 -19.55 -11.75 -35.96
C ASP A 357 -19.63 -10.26 -36.34
N VAL A 358 -18.61 -9.75 -37.05
CA VAL A 358 -18.72 -8.50 -37.84
C VAL A 358 -18.02 -8.67 -39.18
N ASP A 359 -18.75 -8.41 -40.26
CA ASP A 359 -18.27 -8.35 -41.64
C ASP A 359 -17.78 -6.91 -41.93
N ASP A 360 -16.64 -6.74 -42.62
CA ASP A 360 -15.92 -5.46 -42.77
C ASP A 360 -16.62 -4.48 -43.75
N SER A 361 -17.83 -4.02 -43.43
CA SER A 361 -18.54 -3.00 -44.20
C SER A 361 -19.36 -2.03 -43.35
N GLU A 362 -19.24 -0.74 -43.70
CA GLU A 362 -20.04 0.41 -43.24
C GLU A 362 -19.81 0.94 -41.80
N ALA A 363 -18.88 1.90 -41.70
CA ALA A 363 -18.91 2.93 -40.66
C ALA A 363 -18.54 4.30 -41.26
N SER A 364 -19.55 5.09 -41.64
CA SER A 364 -19.39 6.46 -42.16
C SER A 364 -19.96 7.51 -41.20
N SER A 365 -19.10 8.45 -40.80
CA SER A 365 -19.37 9.87 -40.47
C SER A 365 -20.72 10.30 -39.85
N GLU A 366 -20.66 11.03 -38.73
CA GLU A 366 -20.89 12.50 -38.72
C GLU A 366 -20.60 13.13 -37.35
N VAL A 367 -20.15 14.40 -37.33
CA VAL A 367 -19.90 15.21 -36.12
C VAL A 367 -20.47 16.63 -36.36
N PRO A 368 -21.40 17.14 -35.53
CA PRO A 368 -21.91 18.51 -35.66
C PRO A 368 -21.12 19.54 -34.85
N GLU A 369 -21.02 20.76 -35.38
CA GLU A 369 -20.22 21.88 -34.84
C GLU A 369 -20.93 22.68 -33.73
N LEU A 370 -20.14 23.40 -32.89
CA LEU A 370 -20.63 24.41 -31.95
C LEU A 370 -20.57 25.83 -32.55
N GLU A 371 -21.68 26.57 -32.51
CA GLU A 371 -21.67 28.03 -32.67
C GLU A 371 -21.65 28.79 -31.33
N ARG A 372 -21.10 30.01 -31.36
CA ARG A 372 -20.71 30.81 -30.18
C ARG A 372 -21.72 31.91 -29.86
N SER A 373 -21.75 32.32 -28.57
CA SER A 373 -21.83 33.74 -28.18
C SER A 373 -21.36 33.95 -26.74
N LEU A 374 -20.47 34.92 -26.53
CA LEU A 374 -19.95 35.34 -25.22
C LEU A 374 -20.24 36.82 -25.00
N LEU A 375 -20.47 37.22 -23.73
CA LEU A 375 -20.48 38.61 -23.29
C LEU A 375 -19.39 38.79 -22.21
N LEU A 376 -18.63 39.88 -22.33
CA LEU A 376 -17.55 40.26 -21.42
C LEU A 376 -18.08 41.05 -20.21
N PRO A 377 -17.50 40.89 -19.01
CA PRO A 377 -17.64 41.85 -17.91
C PRO A 377 -16.65 43.03 -18.06
N PRO A 378 -16.91 44.18 -17.42
CA PRO A 378 -16.06 45.37 -17.50
C PRO A 378 -14.89 45.34 -16.49
N SER A 379 -13.84 46.07 -16.83
CA SER A 379 -12.73 46.45 -15.94
C SER A 379 -13.13 47.62 -15.01
N VAL A 380 -12.33 47.87 -13.96
CA VAL A 380 -11.86 49.21 -13.53
C VAL A 380 -10.80 49.08 -12.42
N GLU A 381 -9.71 49.83 -12.59
CA GLU A 381 -8.56 50.03 -11.69
C GLU A 381 -8.98 50.92 -10.48
N SER A 382 -8.21 51.30 -9.45
CA SER A 382 -6.76 51.44 -9.21
C SER A 382 -6.53 51.79 -7.72
N LEU A 383 -5.25 51.82 -7.28
CA LEU A 383 -4.59 52.72 -6.29
C LEU A 383 -3.52 51.94 -5.49
N SER A 384 -2.27 51.78 -5.97
CA SER A 384 -1.16 52.74 -6.03
C SER A 384 -0.17 52.68 -4.84
N SER A 385 1.01 52.09 -5.09
CA SER A 385 2.39 52.63 -4.85
C SER A 385 2.83 53.00 -3.42
N THR A 386 4.01 52.63 -2.86
CA THR A 386 5.23 51.87 -3.26
C THR A 386 5.78 51.12 -2.01
N ALA A 387 6.83 50.30 -1.95
CA ALA A 387 8.02 50.00 -2.80
C ALA A 387 8.46 48.54 -2.49
N ALA A 388 8.83 47.69 -3.46
CA ALA A 388 10.07 47.61 -4.25
C ALA A 388 11.32 47.06 -3.50
N ASN A 389 11.40 45.72 -3.43
CA ASN A 389 12.51 44.87 -3.92
C ASN A 389 12.58 43.53 -3.14
N ASP A 390 12.02 42.46 -3.71
CA ASP A 390 12.75 41.33 -4.31
C ASP A 390 11.74 40.43 -5.06
N GLU A 391 12.19 39.47 -5.86
CA GLU A 391 11.42 38.91 -6.99
C GLU A 391 10.56 37.66 -6.66
N ASP A 392 9.45 37.51 -7.38
CA ASP A 392 8.56 36.33 -7.48
C ASP A 392 7.79 35.85 -6.20
N ASP A 393 6.96 36.71 -5.62
CA ASP A 393 5.79 36.29 -4.83
C ASP A 393 4.56 36.05 -5.75
N ASP A 394 4.08 34.81 -5.83
CA ASP A 394 2.79 34.47 -6.45
C ASP A 394 1.65 34.85 -5.49
N PRO A 395 0.71 35.75 -5.86
CA PRO A 395 -0.40 36.14 -4.99
C PRO A 395 -1.36 35.00 -4.65
N ASP A 396 -1.32 33.88 -5.40
CA ASP A 396 -2.12 32.68 -5.15
C ASP A 396 -1.34 31.55 -4.43
N ASP A 397 -0.12 31.78 -3.92
CA ASP A 397 0.58 30.80 -3.07
C ASP A 397 -0.13 30.66 -1.68
N PRO A 398 -0.68 29.48 -1.32
CA PRO A 398 -1.24 29.22 0.01
C PRO A 398 -0.20 29.29 1.14
N GLY A 399 1.08 29.48 0.83
CA GLY A 399 2.16 29.79 1.77
C GLY A 399 2.20 31.23 2.30
N ASN A 400 1.39 32.17 1.77
CA ASN A 400 1.49 33.59 2.14
C ASN A 400 0.91 33.92 3.54
N LEU A 401 1.73 33.68 4.57
CA LEU A 401 1.43 33.82 6.00
C LEU A 401 0.99 35.24 6.44
N ALA A 402 1.12 36.24 5.59
CA ALA A 402 0.78 37.63 5.88
C ALA A 402 -0.73 37.92 6.04
N VAL A 403 -1.61 37.01 5.60
CA VAL A 403 -3.07 37.25 5.51
C VAL A 403 -3.93 36.31 6.38
N LEU A 404 -3.33 35.60 7.35
CA LEU A 404 -4.12 34.81 8.31
C LEU A 404 -4.81 35.73 9.35
N PRO A 405 -6.13 35.57 9.61
CA PRO A 405 -6.86 36.38 10.60
C PRO A 405 -6.25 36.41 12.00
N TRP A 406 -5.50 35.37 12.39
CA TRP A 406 -4.85 35.28 13.69
C TRP A 406 -3.77 36.35 13.89
N VAL A 407 -3.10 36.76 12.81
CA VAL A 407 -2.06 37.80 12.84
C VAL A 407 -2.71 39.19 12.89
N THR A 408 -3.73 39.42 12.06
CA THR A 408 -4.42 40.73 11.95
C THR A 408 -5.27 41.06 13.18
N ASN A 409 -5.97 40.07 13.75
CA ASN A 409 -6.85 40.25 14.91
C ASN A 409 -6.13 40.07 16.26
N ARG A 410 -4.80 39.95 16.26
CA ARG A 410 -4.01 39.74 17.49
C ARG A 410 -4.32 40.81 18.55
N GLY A 411 -4.66 40.37 19.76
CA GLY A 411 -4.99 41.26 20.89
C GLY A 411 -6.38 41.91 20.83
N HIS A 412 -7.14 41.72 19.75
CA HIS A 412 -8.52 42.19 19.67
C HIS A 412 -9.46 41.29 20.49
N ARG A 413 -10.52 41.88 21.06
CA ARG A 413 -11.54 41.13 21.80
C ARG A 413 -12.41 40.35 20.82
N ASN A 414 -12.28 39.02 20.83
CA ASN A 414 -13.09 38.11 20.04
C ASN A 414 -14.60 38.29 20.35
N PRO A 415 -15.43 38.71 19.37
CA PRO A 415 -16.85 39.00 19.61
C PRO A 415 -17.68 37.72 19.75
N HIS A 416 -17.35 36.67 19.00
CA HIS A 416 -18.10 35.40 18.97
C HIS A 416 -18.11 34.70 20.33
N ARG A 417 -17.10 34.95 21.19
CA ARG A 417 -17.08 34.43 22.57
C ARG A 417 -18.27 34.90 23.42
N ALA A 418 -18.71 36.16 23.27
CA ALA A 418 -19.90 36.66 23.97
C ALA A 418 -21.19 36.06 23.38
N THR A 419 -21.24 35.92 22.05
CA THR A 419 -22.36 35.28 21.34
C THR A 419 -22.52 33.82 21.74
N PHE A 420 -21.43 33.05 21.78
CA PHE A 420 -21.38 31.65 22.22
C PHE A 420 -21.96 31.50 23.64
N LEU A 421 -21.50 32.33 24.58
CA LEU A 421 -21.98 32.31 25.97
C LEU A 421 -23.49 32.63 26.06
N SER A 422 -24.01 33.53 25.22
CA SER A 422 -25.44 33.84 25.15
C SER A 422 -26.24 32.66 24.61
N GLN A 423 -25.86 32.14 23.43
CA GLN A 423 -26.54 31.00 22.79
C GLN A 423 -26.53 29.76 23.70
N PHE A 424 -25.39 29.43 24.31
CA PHE A 424 -25.24 28.29 25.21
C PHE A 424 -26.18 28.35 26.43
N ARG A 425 -26.41 29.55 26.99
CA ARG A 425 -27.33 29.74 28.11
C ARG A 425 -28.79 29.45 27.74
N GLU A 426 -29.17 29.66 26.48
CA GLU A 426 -30.53 29.38 25.99
C GLU A 426 -30.77 27.92 25.61
N ILE A 427 -29.73 27.11 25.41
CA ILE A 427 -29.89 25.71 25.01
C ILE A 427 -30.37 24.86 26.19
N ALA A 428 -31.46 24.14 25.96
CA ALA A 428 -32.03 23.13 26.84
C ALA A 428 -32.02 23.56 28.32
N PRO A 429 -32.66 24.69 28.71
CA PRO A 429 -32.52 25.30 30.04
C PRO A 429 -32.97 24.38 31.19
N TYR A 430 -33.69 23.30 30.87
CA TYR A 430 -34.13 22.23 31.76
C TYR A 430 -33.02 21.22 32.13
N GLU A 431 -31.87 21.22 31.44
CA GLU A 431 -30.73 20.33 31.70
C GLU A 431 -29.61 20.96 32.54
N ASN A 432 -28.78 20.12 33.16
CA ASN A 432 -27.59 20.58 33.89
C ASN A 432 -26.57 21.23 32.92
N ARG A 433 -26.05 22.43 33.24
CA ARG A 433 -25.13 23.18 32.35
C ARG A 433 -23.86 22.40 32.00
N TRP A 434 -23.26 21.69 32.95
CA TRP A 434 -22.07 20.85 32.68
C TRP A 434 -22.41 19.74 31.69
N THR A 435 -23.57 19.09 31.86
CA THR A 435 -24.05 18.06 30.95
C THR A 435 -24.29 18.60 29.53
N VAL A 436 -24.92 19.77 29.38
CA VAL A 436 -25.12 20.42 28.07
C VAL A 436 -23.79 20.73 27.39
N PHE A 437 -22.79 21.24 28.14
CA PHE A 437 -21.46 21.52 27.59
C PHE A 437 -20.71 20.24 27.22
N SER A 438 -20.69 19.26 28.12
CA SER A 438 -20.05 17.96 27.91
C SER A 438 -20.63 17.25 26.69
N ASP A 439 -21.96 17.22 26.53
CA ASP A 439 -22.61 16.64 25.37
C ASP A 439 -22.33 17.44 24.10
N PHE A 440 -22.35 18.78 24.13
CA PHE A 440 -21.96 19.60 22.97
C PHE A 440 -20.54 19.28 22.49
N ILE A 441 -19.57 19.23 23.40
CA ILE A 441 -18.16 18.95 23.07
C ILE A 441 -17.98 17.54 22.51
N HIS A 442 -18.60 16.51 23.10
CA HIS A 442 -18.52 15.15 22.58
C HIS A 442 -19.25 15.02 21.23
N MET A 443 -20.39 15.71 21.04
CA MET A 443 -21.10 15.71 19.75
C MET A 443 -20.30 16.43 18.65
N ALA A 444 -19.64 17.54 18.98
CA ALA A 444 -18.74 18.25 18.06
C ALA A 444 -17.52 17.39 17.70
N ALA A 445 -16.89 16.75 18.68
CA ALA A 445 -15.77 15.82 18.45
C ALA A 445 -16.19 14.63 17.57
N ALA A 446 -17.34 14.01 17.87
CA ALA A 446 -17.88 12.91 17.08
C ALA A 446 -18.21 13.32 15.64
N ALA A 447 -18.83 14.48 15.43
CA ALA A 447 -19.15 14.98 14.09
C ALA A 447 -17.89 15.26 13.25
N LEU A 448 -16.87 15.90 13.84
CA LEU A 448 -15.58 16.14 13.20
C LEU A 448 -14.83 14.83 12.91
N HIS A 449 -14.81 13.89 13.86
CA HIS A 449 -14.15 12.60 13.69
C HIS A 449 -14.82 11.77 12.59
N ASN A 450 -16.12 11.48 12.72
CA ASN A 450 -16.84 10.59 11.80
C ASN A 450 -16.96 11.14 10.38
N ARG A 451 -16.78 12.46 10.19
CA ARG A 451 -16.71 13.06 8.85
C ARG A 451 -15.48 12.62 8.05
N CYS A 452 -14.38 12.28 8.74
CA CYS A 452 -13.11 11.88 8.13
C CYS A 452 -12.74 10.42 8.41
N HIS A 453 -13.27 9.83 9.48
CA HIS A 453 -13.05 8.44 9.88
C HIS A 453 -14.28 7.90 10.62
N PHE A 454 -15.21 7.27 9.91
CA PHE A 454 -16.46 6.81 10.52
C PHE A 454 -16.25 5.61 11.47
N ILE A 455 -16.63 5.77 12.73
CA ILE A 455 -16.71 4.69 13.73
C ILE A 455 -18.15 4.63 14.26
N GLN A 456 -18.76 3.44 14.20
CA GLN A 456 -20.17 3.26 14.58
C GLN A 456 -20.39 3.54 16.06
N GLU A 457 -19.45 3.16 16.94
CA GLU A 457 -19.52 3.39 18.38
C GLU A 457 -19.52 4.89 18.74
N ILE A 458 -18.82 5.71 17.93
CA ILE A 458 -18.80 7.18 18.05
C ILE A 458 -20.11 7.78 17.53
N GLU A 459 -20.65 7.26 16.43
CA GLU A 459 -21.95 7.66 15.89
C GLU A 459 -23.08 7.35 16.88
N ASP A 460 -23.03 6.17 17.50
CA ASP A 460 -23.99 5.73 18.51
C ASP A 460 -23.87 6.58 19.79
N ASP A 461 -22.70 7.13 20.13
CA ASP A 461 -22.52 8.08 21.24
C ASP A 461 -23.14 9.44 20.91
N TYR A 462 -22.85 10.00 19.73
CA TYR A 462 -23.50 11.21 19.22
C TYR A 462 -25.02 11.08 19.24
N MET A 463 -25.54 9.99 18.66
CA MET A 463 -26.97 9.74 18.56
C MET A 463 -27.63 9.49 19.93
N ARG A 464 -26.90 8.98 20.92
CA ARG A 464 -27.40 8.81 22.30
C ARG A 464 -27.50 10.14 23.04
N ARG A 465 -26.57 11.07 22.80
CA ARG A 465 -26.57 12.42 23.41
C ARG A 465 -27.64 13.32 22.79
N ILE A 466 -27.63 13.47 21.47
CA ILE A 466 -28.54 14.39 20.75
C ILE A 466 -30.02 14.05 20.99
N ARG A 467 -30.36 12.77 21.22
CA ARG A 467 -31.71 12.30 21.54
C ARG A 467 -32.26 12.75 22.89
N ARG A 468 -31.43 13.25 23.82
CA ARG A 468 -31.91 13.83 25.09
C ARG A 468 -32.57 15.19 24.90
N TYR A 469 -32.22 15.89 23.82
CA TYR A 469 -32.57 17.29 23.61
C TYR A 469 -33.79 17.45 22.72
N GLU A 470 -34.62 18.46 23.00
CA GLU A 470 -35.76 18.82 22.16
C GLU A 470 -35.32 19.23 20.74
N LYS A 471 -36.21 19.09 19.75
CA LYS A 471 -35.89 19.41 18.35
C LYS A 471 -35.39 20.83 18.13
N ALA A 472 -35.85 21.80 18.92
CA ALA A 472 -35.35 23.17 18.90
C ALA A 472 -33.89 23.25 19.38
N ASP A 473 -33.55 22.59 20.49
CA ASP A 473 -32.21 22.56 21.06
C ASP A 473 -31.22 21.79 20.18
N GLN A 474 -31.66 20.71 19.54
CA GLN A 474 -30.86 19.99 18.52
C GLN A 474 -30.37 20.93 17.41
N HIS A 475 -31.21 21.88 16.96
CA HIS A 475 -30.82 22.89 15.98
C HIS A 475 -29.95 23.99 16.59
N ARG A 476 -30.24 24.45 17.81
CA ARG A 476 -29.42 25.45 18.51
C ARG A 476 -27.97 24.99 18.71
N PHE A 477 -27.70 23.70 18.94
CA PHE A 477 -26.33 23.17 18.98
C PHE A 477 -25.56 23.36 17.67
N GLN A 478 -26.23 23.32 16.51
CA GLN A 478 -25.61 23.57 15.21
C GLN A 478 -25.20 25.04 15.08
N VAL A 479 -26.07 25.96 15.52
CA VAL A 479 -25.78 27.41 15.56
C VAL A 479 -24.63 27.73 16.52
N LEU A 480 -24.60 27.05 17.67
CA LEU A 480 -23.50 27.16 18.65
C LEU A 480 -22.17 26.64 18.07
N PHE A 481 -22.20 25.54 17.32
CA PHE A 481 -21.01 25.01 16.63
C PHE A 481 -20.50 25.97 15.56
N ASN A 482 -21.37 26.58 14.76
CA ASN A 482 -20.94 27.61 13.80
C ASN A 482 -20.28 28.81 14.52
N THR A 483 -20.85 29.25 15.63
CA THR A 483 -20.30 30.36 16.44
C THR A 483 -18.96 30.01 17.09
N LEU A 484 -18.72 28.73 17.39
CA LEU A 484 -17.39 28.22 17.79
C LEU A 484 -16.38 28.32 16.64
N VAL A 485 -16.76 27.87 15.43
CA VAL A 485 -15.89 27.93 14.24
C VAL A 485 -15.51 29.38 13.93
N GLU A 486 -16.48 30.29 13.84
CA GLU A 486 -16.24 31.74 13.65
C GLU A 486 -15.30 32.32 14.73
N GLY A 487 -15.53 31.94 15.98
CA GLY A 487 -14.71 32.37 17.11
C GLY A 487 -13.28 31.88 17.04
N MET A 488 -13.05 30.65 16.57
CA MET A 488 -11.72 30.10 16.39
C MET A 488 -11.00 30.67 15.18
N GLU A 489 -11.71 30.88 14.07
CA GLU A 489 -11.19 31.50 12.85
C GLU A 489 -10.74 32.94 13.12
N PHE A 490 -11.51 33.72 13.88
CA PHE A 490 -11.20 35.11 14.23
C PHE A 490 -9.81 35.29 14.86
N SER A 491 -9.38 34.39 15.75
CA SER A 491 -8.10 34.52 16.46
C SER A 491 -7.63 33.20 17.08
N ALA A 492 -6.34 32.89 16.96
CA ALA A 492 -5.68 31.84 17.74
C ALA A 492 -5.84 32.11 19.25
N ALA A 493 -6.53 31.20 19.95
CA ALA A 493 -6.77 31.27 21.39
C ALA A 493 -7.17 29.88 21.93
N ASP A 494 -7.07 29.71 23.25
CA ASP A 494 -7.82 28.66 23.95
C ASP A 494 -9.30 29.10 24.11
N PHE A 495 -10.05 29.06 23.01
CA PHE A 495 -11.45 29.48 22.98
C PHE A 495 -12.30 28.63 23.93
N LEU A 496 -12.25 27.30 23.78
CA LEU A 496 -13.08 26.39 24.58
C LEU A 496 -12.67 26.36 26.06
N GLY A 497 -11.37 26.34 26.37
CA GLY A 497 -10.91 26.40 27.76
C GLY A 497 -11.28 27.73 28.43
N SER A 498 -11.15 28.86 27.72
CA SER A 498 -11.57 30.16 28.26
C SER A 498 -13.07 30.29 28.49
N VAL A 499 -13.90 29.63 27.66
CA VAL A 499 -15.36 29.59 27.83
C VAL A 499 -15.75 28.67 28.99
N PHE A 500 -15.13 27.49 29.08
CA PHE A 500 -15.37 26.52 30.15
C PHE A 500 -15.05 27.10 31.55
N MET A 501 -13.96 27.88 31.64
CA MET A 501 -13.60 28.61 32.86
C MET A 501 -14.57 29.75 33.20
N GLU A 502 -15.04 30.55 32.22
CA GLU A 502 -16.03 31.61 32.50
C GLU A 502 -17.43 31.08 32.84
N LEU A 503 -17.79 29.90 32.34
CA LEU A 503 -19.02 29.21 32.74
C LEU A 503 -18.90 28.50 34.09
N GLU A 504 -17.73 28.57 34.75
CA GLU A 504 -17.42 27.92 36.04
C GLU A 504 -17.68 26.41 36.05
N LEU A 505 -17.53 25.73 34.89
CA LEU A 505 -17.85 24.31 34.72
C LEU A 505 -16.74 23.36 35.16
N GLY A 506 -15.56 23.88 35.52
CA GLY A 506 -14.44 23.07 36.01
C GLY A 506 -14.64 22.55 37.43
N ASP A 507 -13.92 21.49 37.78
CA ASP A 507 -13.94 20.93 39.14
C ASP A 507 -13.17 21.84 40.11
N GLN A 508 -13.84 22.87 40.62
CA GLN A 508 -13.29 23.84 41.58
C GLN A 508 -12.78 23.15 42.86
N CYS A 509 -13.39 22.02 43.27
CA CYS A 509 -12.97 21.23 44.42
C CYS A 509 -11.62 20.51 44.21
N ARG A 510 -11.20 20.34 42.95
CA ARG A 510 -9.90 19.74 42.57
C ARG A 510 -8.92 20.76 42.01
N GLY A 511 -9.28 22.05 41.98
CA GLY A 511 -8.40 23.14 41.56
C GLY A 511 -8.08 23.15 40.06
N GLN A 512 -8.97 22.62 39.21
CA GLN A 512 -8.79 22.61 37.76
C GLN A 512 -8.71 24.05 37.22
N TYR A 513 -7.59 24.40 36.61
CA TYR A 513 -7.36 25.73 36.01
C TYR A 513 -6.55 25.57 34.73
N PHE A 514 -6.93 26.27 33.66
CA PHE A 514 -6.19 26.21 32.39
C PHE A 514 -5.13 27.32 32.32
N THR A 515 -3.99 26.99 31.71
CA THR A 515 -2.86 27.90 31.52
C THR A 515 -3.30 29.14 30.74
N PRO A 516 -3.11 30.37 31.27
CA PRO A 516 -3.45 31.59 30.55
C PRO A 516 -2.74 31.63 29.19
N TYR A 517 -3.48 31.90 28.12
CA TYR A 517 -2.99 31.72 26.75
C TYR A 517 -1.70 32.52 26.44
N SER A 518 -1.55 33.72 27.03
CA SER A 518 -0.33 34.53 26.92
C SER A 518 0.92 33.86 27.53
N VAL A 519 0.75 33.07 28.59
CA VAL A 519 1.84 32.30 29.22
C VAL A 519 2.19 31.08 28.37
N GLY A 520 1.18 30.34 27.89
CA GLY A 520 1.39 29.21 26.98
C GLY A 520 2.10 29.64 25.69
N TYR A 521 1.70 30.78 25.13
CA TYR A 521 2.33 31.40 23.96
C TYR A 521 3.77 31.88 24.20
N MET A 522 4.06 32.46 25.37
CA MET A 522 5.44 32.78 25.77
C MET A 522 6.30 31.50 25.85
N MET A 523 5.78 30.45 26.49
CA MET A 523 6.46 29.14 26.58
C MET A 523 6.69 28.53 25.19
N ALA A 524 5.71 28.64 24.28
CA ALA A 524 5.82 28.16 22.92
C ALA A 524 6.97 28.82 22.15
N LYS A 525 7.07 30.16 22.19
CA LYS A 525 8.19 30.87 21.54
C LYS A 525 9.56 30.54 22.13
N LEU A 526 9.63 30.21 23.42
CA LEU A 526 10.89 29.78 24.06
C LEU A 526 11.31 28.37 23.62
N GLN A 527 10.38 27.41 23.58
CA GLN A 527 10.71 26.02 23.19
C GLN A 527 10.95 25.87 21.68
N LEU A 528 10.21 26.61 20.85
CA LEU A 528 10.36 26.55 19.39
C LEU A 528 11.68 27.18 18.90
N ALA A 529 12.34 28.01 19.71
CA ALA A 529 13.64 28.60 19.37
C ALA A 529 14.72 27.54 19.06
N ASP A 530 14.69 26.39 19.76
CA ASP A 530 15.59 25.27 19.53
C ASP A 530 15.11 24.33 18.41
N GLY A 531 13.79 24.21 18.24
CA GLY A 531 13.17 23.28 17.28
C GLY A 531 13.15 23.78 15.83
N LEU A 532 12.78 25.05 15.62
CA LEU A 532 12.61 25.62 14.27
C LEU A 532 13.89 25.61 13.40
N PRO A 533 15.12 25.84 13.94
CA PRO A 533 16.34 25.71 13.14
C PRO A 533 16.53 24.33 12.50
N THR A 534 16.01 23.26 13.12
CA THR A 534 16.08 21.88 12.56
C THR A 534 15.14 21.68 11.37
N LEU A 535 14.09 22.50 11.26
CA LEU A 535 13.23 22.57 10.07
C LEU A 535 13.91 23.40 8.98
N THR A 536 14.48 24.56 9.31
CA THR A 536 15.20 25.41 8.34
C THR A 536 16.41 24.70 7.72
N SER A 537 17.11 23.86 8.49
CA SER A 537 18.27 23.10 8.00
C SER A 537 17.93 21.87 7.18
N GLY A 538 16.66 21.44 7.16
CA GLY A 538 16.24 20.16 6.58
C GLY A 538 16.71 18.93 7.36
N GLU A 539 17.16 19.08 8.62
CA GLU A 539 17.50 17.94 9.49
C GLU A 539 16.25 17.14 9.91
N ARG A 540 15.10 17.83 10.00
CA ARG A 540 13.79 17.25 10.27
C ARG A 540 12.75 17.86 9.34
N ASP A 541 11.88 17.01 8.80
CA ASP A 541 10.71 17.45 8.01
C ASP A 541 9.60 18.07 8.89
N PHE A 542 9.56 17.69 10.17
CA PHE A 542 8.56 18.12 11.15
C PHE A 542 9.11 18.06 12.59
N ILE A 543 8.45 18.80 13.50
CA ILE A 543 8.65 18.69 14.95
C ILE A 543 7.48 17.95 15.63
N THR A 544 7.79 17.32 16.76
CA THR A 544 6.80 16.66 17.63
C THR A 544 6.56 17.47 18.89
N VAL A 545 5.31 17.75 19.21
CA VAL A 545 4.88 18.43 20.44
C VAL A 545 4.21 17.40 21.36
N SER A 546 4.58 17.38 22.64
CA SER A 546 3.95 16.50 23.62
C SER A 546 3.40 17.33 24.78
N ASP A 547 2.12 17.16 25.09
CA ASP A 547 1.47 17.78 26.22
C ASP A 547 0.75 16.70 27.07
N PRO A 548 1.39 16.20 28.15
CA PRO A 548 0.89 15.07 28.93
C PRO A 548 -0.21 15.45 29.95
N ALA A 549 -0.64 16.71 30.00
CA ALA A 549 -1.75 17.19 30.82
C ALA A 549 -2.44 18.36 30.12
N CYS A 550 -2.92 18.12 28.90
CA CYS A 550 -3.15 19.16 27.90
C CYS A 550 -4.34 20.11 28.19
N GLY A 551 -5.23 19.76 29.13
CA GLY A 551 -6.46 20.49 29.34
C GLY A 551 -7.26 20.62 28.04
N ALA A 552 -7.69 21.84 27.71
CA ALA A 552 -8.34 22.15 26.44
C ALA A 552 -7.39 22.26 25.23
N GLY A 553 -6.09 21.95 25.37
CA GLY A 553 -5.11 21.95 24.27
C GLY A 553 -4.48 23.32 23.96
N GLY A 554 -4.75 24.35 24.77
CA GLY A 554 -4.34 25.73 24.52
C GLY A 554 -2.84 25.94 24.31
N LEU A 555 -1.97 25.14 24.95
CA LEU A 555 -0.52 25.20 24.73
C LEU A 555 -0.12 24.76 23.31
N VAL A 556 -0.75 23.71 22.79
CA VAL A 556 -0.48 23.19 21.43
C VAL A 556 -1.00 24.15 20.36
N VAL A 557 -2.15 24.80 20.60
CA VAL A 557 -2.63 25.90 19.75
C VAL A 557 -1.62 27.06 19.73
N ALA A 558 -1.05 27.40 20.89
CA ALA A 558 -0.04 28.45 20.99
C ALA A 558 1.29 28.07 20.30
N MET A 559 1.67 26.79 20.28
CA MET A 559 2.78 26.27 19.46
C MET A 559 2.50 26.45 17.97
N ALA A 560 1.32 26.05 17.49
CA ALA A 560 0.94 26.22 16.08
C ALA A 560 0.96 27.70 15.66
N GLN A 561 0.43 28.60 16.48
CA GLN A 561 0.49 30.04 16.24
C GLN A 561 1.94 30.54 16.16
N ALA A 562 2.80 30.12 17.09
CA ALA A 562 4.20 30.54 17.12
C ALA A 562 5.02 29.99 15.93
N MET A 563 4.67 28.82 15.38
CA MET A 563 5.24 28.30 14.14
C MET A 563 4.82 29.11 12.91
N LEU A 564 3.52 29.43 12.78
CA LEU A 564 3.00 30.26 11.69
C LEU A 564 3.65 31.65 11.68
N GLU A 565 3.75 32.29 12.85
CA GLU A 565 4.45 33.58 13.00
C GLU A 565 5.96 33.52 12.66
N ALA A 566 6.54 32.33 12.57
CA ALA A 566 7.96 32.12 12.28
C ALA A 566 8.23 31.59 10.86
N GLY A 567 7.21 31.50 9.99
CA GLY A 567 7.38 31.06 8.60
C GLY A 567 6.99 29.60 8.31
N PHE A 568 6.49 28.85 9.30
CA PHE A 568 6.31 27.39 9.17
C PHE A 568 4.83 26.97 9.16
N ASN A 569 4.50 25.95 8.37
CA ASN A 569 3.15 25.42 8.26
C ASN A 569 2.94 24.26 9.27
N PRO A 570 2.22 24.47 10.39
CA PRO A 570 2.02 23.42 11.40
C PRO A 570 1.19 22.24 10.89
N GLN A 571 0.38 22.39 9.83
CA GLN A 571 -0.41 21.29 9.26
C GLN A 571 0.47 20.23 8.59
N LYS A 572 1.64 20.63 8.10
CA LYS A 572 2.61 19.77 7.39
C LYS A 572 3.88 19.50 8.19
N GLN A 573 4.23 20.37 9.15
CA GLN A 573 5.52 20.39 9.87
C GLN A 573 5.39 20.30 11.41
N MET A 574 4.18 20.18 11.97
CA MET A 574 3.97 19.95 13.39
C MET A 574 3.05 18.73 13.60
N MET A 575 3.36 17.91 14.60
CA MET A 575 2.46 16.85 15.04
C MET A 575 2.44 16.78 16.57
N ALA A 576 1.23 16.71 17.14
CA ALA A 576 1.02 16.82 18.57
C ALA A 576 0.49 15.51 19.20
N VAL A 577 1.01 15.17 20.38
CA VAL A 577 0.48 14.12 21.25
C VAL A 577 0.00 14.76 22.54
N CYS A 578 -1.31 14.74 22.75
CA CYS A 578 -1.98 15.39 23.86
C CYS A 578 -2.61 14.33 24.76
N VAL A 579 -2.43 14.41 26.08
CA VAL A 579 -3.05 13.48 27.04
C VAL A 579 -3.74 14.28 28.15
N ASP A 580 -4.98 13.90 28.49
CA ASP A 580 -5.64 14.39 29.71
C ASP A 580 -6.44 13.28 30.40
N ILE A 581 -6.57 13.40 31.72
CA ILE A 581 -7.34 12.48 32.56
C ILE A 581 -8.85 12.79 32.55
N ASP A 582 -9.22 14.04 32.26
CA ASP A 582 -10.60 14.50 32.08
C ASP A 582 -11.03 14.32 30.61
N PRO A 583 -12.04 13.47 30.32
CA PRO A 583 -12.54 13.29 28.96
C PRO A 583 -13.09 14.57 28.33
N VAL A 584 -13.67 15.50 29.11
CA VAL A 584 -14.22 16.75 28.57
C VAL A 584 -13.08 17.68 28.16
N ALA A 585 -12.03 17.77 28.96
CA ALA A 585 -10.83 18.54 28.62
C ALA A 585 -10.17 17.99 27.35
N ALA A 586 -9.90 16.68 27.31
CA ALA A 586 -9.36 16.02 26.12
C ALA A 586 -10.24 16.23 24.87
N MET A 587 -11.57 16.19 24.98
CA MET A 587 -12.45 16.44 23.83
C MET A 587 -12.51 17.93 23.44
N MET A 588 -12.33 18.88 24.37
CA MET A 588 -12.08 20.28 24.00
C MET A 588 -10.77 20.41 23.22
N ALA A 589 -9.69 19.77 23.65
CA ALA A 589 -8.43 19.74 22.91
C ALA A 589 -8.61 19.12 21.51
N TYR A 590 -9.33 18.01 21.40
CA TYR A 590 -9.65 17.39 20.11
C TYR A 590 -10.36 18.35 19.17
N VAL A 591 -11.44 18.99 19.61
CA VAL A 591 -12.22 19.94 18.79
C VAL A 591 -11.37 21.14 18.39
N GLN A 592 -10.57 21.70 19.31
CA GLN A 592 -9.74 22.86 18.98
C GLN A 592 -8.65 22.51 17.96
N LEU A 593 -7.92 21.41 18.18
CA LEU A 593 -6.85 20.99 17.26
C LEU A 593 -7.39 20.55 15.89
N ALA A 594 -8.56 19.90 15.86
CA ALA A 594 -9.24 19.55 14.61
C ALA A 594 -9.64 20.76 13.78
N LEU A 595 -10.24 21.79 14.39
CA LEU A 595 -10.69 23.01 13.71
C LEU A 595 -9.52 23.94 13.34
N TYR A 596 -8.44 23.95 14.11
CA TYR A 596 -7.19 24.67 13.77
C TYR A 596 -6.32 23.95 12.72
N GLY A 597 -6.74 22.78 12.23
CA GLY A 597 -6.01 22.03 11.22
C GLY A 597 -4.73 21.35 11.72
N ILE A 598 -4.60 21.14 13.04
CA ILE A 598 -3.38 20.64 13.66
C ILE A 598 -3.38 19.10 13.67
N PRO A 599 -2.38 18.43 13.06
CA PRO A 599 -2.21 16.99 13.15
C PRO A 599 -1.92 16.57 14.59
N ALA A 600 -2.91 15.97 15.24
CA ALA A 600 -2.82 15.59 16.64
C ALA A 600 -3.47 14.25 16.96
N MET A 601 -2.82 13.54 17.89
CA MET A 601 -3.36 12.41 18.64
C MET A 601 -3.72 12.88 20.05
N VAL A 602 -5.00 12.77 20.43
CA VAL A 602 -5.53 13.23 21.71
C VAL A 602 -6.03 12.03 22.51
N ILE A 603 -5.51 11.85 23.72
CA ILE A 603 -5.65 10.63 24.51
C ILE A 603 -6.36 10.95 25.84
N VAL A 604 -7.41 10.18 26.14
CA VAL A 604 -8.07 10.20 27.44
C VAL A 604 -7.39 9.15 28.32
N GLY A 605 -6.60 9.56 29.31
CA GLY A 605 -5.77 8.63 30.08
C GLY A 605 -4.98 9.27 31.21
N ASN A 606 -4.19 8.46 31.91
CA ASN A 606 -3.32 8.93 32.99
C ASN A 606 -1.84 8.79 32.57
N SER A 607 -1.22 9.92 32.27
CA SER A 607 0.18 10.02 31.84
C SER A 607 1.20 9.56 32.88
N LEU A 608 0.82 9.46 34.16
CA LEU A 608 1.70 8.96 35.22
C LEU A 608 1.67 7.43 35.34
N SER A 609 0.51 6.79 35.12
CA SER A 609 0.39 5.32 35.09
C SER A 609 0.54 4.72 33.69
N MET A 610 0.60 5.55 32.65
CA MET A 610 0.57 5.16 31.23
C MET A 610 -0.72 4.37 30.85
N GLU A 611 -1.80 4.57 31.60
CA GLU A 611 -3.09 3.91 31.37
C GLU A 611 -3.97 4.77 30.46
N TYR A 612 -4.06 4.39 29.19
CA TYR A 612 -4.83 5.09 28.17
C TYR A 612 -6.17 4.39 27.92
N ARG A 613 -7.27 5.15 28.00
CA ARG A 613 -8.65 4.64 27.88
C ARG A 613 -9.23 4.85 26.48
N GLN A 614 -8.92 5.97 25.83
CA GLN A 614 -9.36 6.31 24.48
C GLN A 614 -8.29 7.12 23.76
N THR A 615 -8.19 6.95 22.45
CA THR A 615 -7.28 7.70 21.57
C THR A 615 -8.05 8.21 20.37
N TRP A 616 -8.02 9.52 20.16
CA TRP A 616 -8.70 10.22 19.08
C TRP A 616 -7.66 10.86 18.16
N ARG A 617 -7.79 10.63 16.86
CA ARG A 617 -6.95 11.25 15.81
C ARG A 617 -7.75 12.35 15.13
N THR A 618 -7.18 13.56 15.08
CA THR A 618 -7.79 14.72 14.41
C THR A 618 -7.93 14.49 12.90
N PRO A 619 -8.83 15.20 12.19
CA PRO A 619 -8.94 15.11 10.72
C PRO A 619 -7.60 15.29 9.99
N PHE A 620 -6.74 16.18 10.47
CA PHE A 620 -5.45 16.48 9.84
C PHE A 620 -4.36 15.43 10.13
N TRP A 621 -4.54 14.56 11.13
CA TRP A 621 -3.73 13.33 11.28
C TRP A 621 -3.99 12.33 10.15
N PHE A 622 -5.22 12.31 9.63
CA PHE A 622 -5.66 11.42 8.56
C PHE A 622 -5.26 11.89 7.15
N MET A 623 -4.73 13.12 7.04
CA MET A 623 -4.20 13.71 5.82
C MET A 623 -2.65 13.71 5.86
N PHE A 624 -1.98 13.99 4.75
CA PHE A 624 -0.51 14.21 4.68
C PHE A 624 0.39 13.07 5.23
N GLY A 625 -0.14 11.84 5.33
CA GLY A 625 0.61 10.62 5.67
C GLY A 625 1.13 10.52 7.11
N TRP A 626 0.54 11.23 8.08
CA TRP A 626 1.09 11.34 9.45
C TRP A 626 1.26 10.01 10.20
N GLU A 627 0.37 9.03 9.99
CA GLU A 627 0.50 7.70 10.61
C GLU A 627 1.86 7.03 10.26
N ARG A 628 2.30 7.17 8.99
CA ARG A 628 3.59 6.64 8.52
C ARG A 628 4.77 7.47 9.02
N LYS A 629 4.66 8.80 9.01
CA LYS A 629 5.67 9.72 9.55
C LYS A 629 5.93 9.43 11.03
N TRP A 630 4.87 9.18 11.81
CA TRP A 630 4.98 8.88 13.23
C TRP A 630 5.65 7.54 13.52
N ALA A 631 5.30 6.48 12.77
CA ALA A 631 5.92 5.17 12.93
C ALA A 631 7.45 5.22 12.71
N LEU A 632 7.90 5.96 11.70
CA LEU A 632 9.33 6.14 11.41
C LEU A 632 10.06 6.93 12.51
N GLU A 633 9.44 7.97 13.07
CA GLU A 633 10.02 8.74 14.19
C GLU A 633 10.05 7.91 15.48
N GLN A 634 9.05 7.06 15.75
CA GLN A 634 9.09 6.11 16.86
C GLN A 634 10.24 5.10 16.71
N GLU A 635 10.45 4.55 15.52
CA GLU A 635 11.62 3.69 15.26
C GLU A 635 12.95 4.43 15.47
N ARG A 636 13.05 5.69 15.02
CA ARG A 636 14.24 6.54 15.23
C ARG A 636 14.53 6.72 16.72
N GLN A 637 13.51 7.07 17.51
CA GLN A 637 13.64 7.26 18.96
C GLN A 637 13.97 5.95 19.70
N MET A 638 13.37 4.81 19.31
CA MET A 638 13.73 3.51 19.88
C MET A 638 15.19 3.14 19.59
N ARG A 639 15.68 3.37 18.37
CA ARG A 639 17.09 3.11 18.01
C ARG A 639 18.06 4.02 18.77
N GLN A 640 17.67 5.28 19.04
CA GLN A 640 18.47 6.23 19.82
C GLN A 640 18.49 5.90 21.32
N ASN A 641 17.42 5.31 21.88
CA ASN A 641 17.35 4.91 23.29
C ASN A 641 18.01 3.55 23.60
N VAL A 642 18.44 2.81 22.57
CA VAL A 642 19.11 1.50 22.67
C VAL A 642 20.63 1.62 22.41
N ALA A 643 21.09 2.79 21.94
CA ALA A 643 22.50 3.13 21.71
C ALA A 643 23.10 3.89 22.89
#